data_AF-A0A8T2Z8A3-F1
#
_entry.id   AF-A0A8T2Z8A3-F1
#
_cell.length_a   1.000
_cell.length_b   1.000
_cell.length_c   1.000
_cell.angle_alpha   90.00
_cell.angle_beta   90.00
_cell.angle_gamma   90.00
#
_symmetry.space_group_name_H-M   'P 1'
#
loop_
_entity.id
_entity.type
_entity.pdbx_description
1 polymer ?
#
loop_
_entity_poly.entity_id
_entity_poly.type
_entity_poly.pdbx_seq_one_letter_code
_entity_poly.pdbx_strand_id
1 'polypeptide(L)'
;MATPLVAHSVQLCHHHSKQYSLKSQSRINRDIRTKTLLGVYNGFQNVYNQSYFHKPWAPIRVLEPNSRFLQMGPQETCSSRGISKKSMSSEGSTSTSSSSISQQVIGILHLLVSLGIILAMDKLLKKAFVAAAIKFPSALFGMFCIFSVLVILDITIPAAATSLMNFFQPALLFIQRWLPLFYVPSLVVLPLSVKDIPAASGVKICFITAVGWLASLCVAGFTAIAVRKMVKTEMTDAEPMAKPSPFSPLEIWAWSGVFLVSFVVALLYRTALGTAARTCLPFLLASTVLGYMVGSGLPSGVKKVFHPIICCALSADLAAVAFGFLSQSGLDPVLGYYLTKVSSNPGAGDVLMGFLGPVILSFAFSMFKQRKLVKRHAAEIFTSVIVSTLFSLYSTALVGRLVGLEPTLTVSIIPRCITVALALSIVSFFEGANSSLTAAVVVVTGLIGANFVQAVLDNLNFRDPIARGIATASSAHGLGTAALSAKEPEALPFCAIAYALTGGQLAEKQNVKGKLSILHLERVENPVDTKEATVAQKENLHHLTLNWRKYRESESQEHAEQVLESLEPHPNPKQLKIEGFKSIHFPHWICEPILLDNLFLLSYLIGRFVLDLPPLGMLHSLRNLTLSRINNVEYPEKESHCGGAMRRFSSLQTLKIEYFPRLERFSRDNERELLPNLTKLTVSDCYKLHRCHSLVSLGTLDTWHCNEDLLDSVSYLSTLTSLVLGYLDEVTSFPHGMLQNLTALQKITNSTFLEA
;
A
#
# COMPACT_ATOMS: atom_id res chain seq x y z
N MET A 1 -60.81 -40.45 10.13
CA MET A 1 -61.98 -39.61 10.46
C MET A 1 -61.67 -38.18 10.04
N ALA A 2 -62.53 -37.40 9.40
CA ALA A 2 -63.62 -37.71 8.48
C ALA A 2 -63.94 -36.41 7.72
N THR A 3 -64.02 -36.44 6.38
CA THR A 3 -64.73 -35.42 5.57
C THR A 3 -66.19 -35.83 5.43
N PRO A 4 -67.13 -34.87 5.33
CA PRO A 4 -67.72 -34.48 4.03
C PRO A 4 -67.62 -32.94 3.77
N LEU A 5 -67.52 -32.41 2.53
CA LEU A 5 -68.57 -32.16 1.50
C LEU A 5 -69.65 -31.15 1.98
N VAL A 6 -70.16 -30.15 1.21
CA VAL A 6 -70.56 -30.10 -0.22
C VAL A 6 -70.43 -28.67 -0.84
N ALA A 7 -70.33 -28.62 -2.19
CA ALA A 7 -70.42 -27.52 -3.17
C ALA A 7 -71.61 -26.51 -3.04
N HIS A 8 -71.80 -25.43 -3.84
CA HIS A 8 -71.32 -24.94 -5.18
C HIS A 8 -70.95 -23.42 -5.11
N SER A 9 -70.63 -22.61 -6.15
CA SER A 9 -70.64 -22.64 -7.64
C SER A 9 -69.54 -21.68 -8.20
N VAL A 10 -68.93 -21.81 -9.39
CA VAL A 10 -69.36 -21.48 -10.79
C VAL A 10 -69.80 -20.00 -10.93
N GLN A 11 -69.07 -19.08 -11.57
CA GLN A 11 -68.65 -18.92 -13.00
C GLN A 11 -67.52 -17.82 -13.06
N LEU A 12 -66.70 -17.59 -14.09
CA LEU A 12 -66.58 -18.03 -15.50
C LEU A 12 -65.07 -18.04 -15.88
N CYS A 13 -64.62 -19.11 -16.59
CA CYS A 13 -63.71 -19.18 -17.76
C CYS A 13 -62.63 -18.09 -18.02
N HIS A 14 -61.51 -18.31 -18.73
CA HIS A 14 -60.69 -19.43 -19.26
C HIS A 14 -59.52 -18.73 -20.03
N HIS A 15 -58.40 -19.29 -20.51
CA HIS A 15 -57.84 -20.64 -20.68
C HIS A 15 -56.29 -20.42 -20.63
N HIS A 16 -55.40 -21.21 -19.99
CA HIS A 16 -54.99 -22.60 -20.28
C HIS A 16 -54.56 -22.86 -21.76
N SER A 17 -53.49 -23.60 -22.11
CA SER A 17 -52.38 -24.19 -21.34
C SER A 17 -51.40 -24.96 -22.25
N LYS A 18 -50.14 -25.16 -21.77
CA LYS A 18 -49.28 -26.36 -21.86
C LYS A 18 -49.43 -27.36 -23.04
N GLN A 19 -48.31 -27.71 -23.69
CA GLN A 19 -47.77 -29.08 -23.86
C GLN A 19 -46.27 -28.99 -24.28
N TYR A 20 -45.32 -29.61 -23.57
CA TYR A 20 -44.80 -30.99 -23.71
C TYR A 20 -44.16 -31.34 -25.07
N SER A 21 -42.84 -31.63 -25.10
CA SER A 21 -42.26 -32.93 -25.55
C SER A 21 -40.72 -32.94 -25.52
N LEU A 22 -40.12 -34.13 -25.35
CA LEU A 22 -38.69 -34.40 -25.51
C LEU A 22 -38.29 -34.72 -26.98
N LYS A 23 -37.01 -34.48 -27.31
CA LYS A 23 -36.07 -35.19 -28.25
C LYS A 23 -34.95 -34.20 -28.64
N SER A 24 -33.74 -34.54 -29.06
CA SER A 24 -32.91 -35.78 -29.15
C SER A 24 -31.46 -35.28 -29.40
N GLN A 25 -30.41 -35.70 -28.69
CA GLN A 25 -29.66 -36.97 -28.77
C GLN A 25 -29.06 -37.32 -30.15
N SER A 26 -27.72 -37.51 -30.18
CA SER A 26 -26.88 -38.06 -31.29
C SER A 26 -26.72 -37.21 -32.55
N ARG A 27 -25.64 -37.29 -33.38
CA ARG A 27 -24.25 -37.82 -33.36
C ARG A 27 -23.53 -37.09 -34.53
N ILE A 28 -22.20 -36.93 -34.59
CA ILE A 28 -21.22 -37.79 -35.30
C ILE A 28 -19.85 -37.09 -35.06
N ASN A 29 -18.88 -37.64 -34.33
CA ASN A 29 -17.88 -38.67 -34.66
C ASN A 29 -16.71 -38.24 -35.58
N ARG A 30 -15.49 -38.32 -34.99
CA ARG A 30 -14.21 -38.87 -35.53
C ARG A 30 -13.39 -38.02 -36.51
N ASP A 31 -12.06 -38.13 -36.58
CA ASP A 31 -11.01 -38.87 -35.81
C ASP A 31 -9.70 -38.01 -35.93
N ILE A 32 -8.58 -38.20 -35.21
CA ILE A 32 -7.54 -39.23 -35.48
C ILE A 32 -6.43 -39.21 -34.38
N ARG A 33 -6.15 -40.39 -33.77
CA ARG A 33 -4.88 -40.91 -33.17
C ARG A 33 -4.26 -40.23 -31.91
N THR A 34 -4.12 -40.90 -30.74
CA THR A 34 -3.25 -42.05 -30.32
C THR A 34 -1.74 -41.76 -30.39
N LYS A 35 -0.90 -42.02 -29.38
CA LYS A 35 -0.65 -43.26 -28.58
C LYS A 35 0.03 -42.92 -27.23
N THR A 36 0.23 -43.78 -26.21
CA THR A 36 -0.37 -45.04 -25.70
C THR A 36 0.22 -45.27 -24.29
N LEU A 37 -0.50 -45.97 -23.40
CA LEU A 37 -0.12 -46.26 -22.01
C LEU A 37 0.61 -47.61 -21.81
N LEU A 38 1.27 -47.69 -20.65
CA LEU A 38 1.50 -48.85 -19.77
C LEU A 38 2.58 -49.93 -20.04
N GLY A 39 3.32 -50.20 -18.96
CA GLY A 39 4.06 -51.40 -18.61
C GLY A 39 4.93 -51.11 -17.38
N VAL A 40 5.01 -51.90 -16.29
CA VAL A 40 4.37 -53.19 -15.91
C VAL A 40 4.15 -53.19 -14.38
N TYR A 41 3.25 -54.06 -13.89
CA TYR A 41 2.85 -54.21 -12.48
C TYR A 41 3.61 -55.36 -11.76
N ASN A 42 3.84 -55.22 -10.45
CA ASN A 42 4.18 -56.24 -9.42
C ASN A 42 5.48 -57.08 -9.50
N GLY A 43 6.09 -57.27 -8.31
CA GLY A 43 7.20 -58.19 -8.06
C GLY A 43 7.55 -58.37 -6.56
N PHE A 44 6.76 -59.20 -5.87
CA PHE A 44 7.05 -60.04 -4.67
C PHE A 44 7.85 -59.60 -3.42
N GLN A 45 7.50 -60.30 -2.34
CA GLN A 45 7.91 -60.20 -0.93
C GLN A 45 9.38 -60.55 -0.58
N ASN A 46 9.78 -60.14 0.64
CA ASN A 46 10.67 -60.82 1.61
C ASN A 46 11.94 -61.56 1.13
N VAL A 47 13.12 -61.06 1.56
CA VAL A 47 14.19 -61.91 2.14
C VAL A 47 14.87 -61.19 3.31
N TYR A 48 15.18 -61.94 4.37
CA TYR A 48 15.98 -61.56 5.54
C TYR A 48 17.44 -61.20 5.20
N ASN A 49 18.06 -60.24 5.90
CA ASN A 49 19.03 -60.63 6.96
C ASN A 49 19.57 -59.46 7.80
N GLN A 50 19.68 -59.73 9.11
CA GLN A 50 20.64 -59.08 10.00
C GLN A 50 22.04 -59.66 9.77
N SER A 51 23.09 -58.87 10.08
CA SER A 51 24.27 -59.30 10.88
C SER A 51 25.18 -58.07 11.07
N TYR A 52 25.36 -57.57 12.31
CA TYR A 52 26.50 -57.84 13.21
C TYR A 52 27.88 -57.40 12.63
N PHE A 53 28.82 -56.73 13.34
CA PHE A 53 29.26 -56.89 14.74
C PHE A 53 29.85 -55.57 15.34
N HIS A 54 29.53 -55.30 16.63
CA HIS A 54 30.36 -54.74 17.73
C HIS A 54 31.18 -53.41 17.65
N LYS A 55 30.76 -52.42 18.48
CA LYS A 55 31.37 -51.90 19.76
C LYS A 55 32.84 -52.28 20.13
N PRO A 56 33.57 -51.58 21.06
CA PRO A 56 33.22 -50.40 21.92
C PRO A 56 34.37 -49.34 22.16
N TRP A 57 34.15 -48.46 23.16
CA TRP A 57 35.08 -47.72 24.08
C TRP A 57 36.58 -48.13 24.20
N ALA A 58 37.52 -47.32 24.77
CA ALA A 58 37.60 -45.87 25.10
C ALA A 58 39.07 -45.43 25.44
N PRO A 59 39.49 -44.73 26.53
CA PRO A 59 40.50 -43.64 26.42
C PRO A 59 41.84 -43.86 27.16
N ILE A 60 42.92 -43.16 26.77
CA ILE A 60 44.18 -43.06 27.55
C ILE A 60 44.68 -41.59 27.64
N ARG A 61 45.50 -41.33 28.67
CA ARG A 61 45.77 -40.05 29.36
C ARG A 61 47.24 -39.58 29.23
N VAL A 62 47.45 -38.28 29.50
CA VAL A 62 48.59 -37.67 30.26
C VAL A 62 49.99 -37.65 29.61
N LEU A 63 50.56 -36.44 29.47
CA LEU A 63 51.75 -35.98 30.23
C LEU A 63 52.10 -34.50 29.92
N GLU A 64 52.15 -33.66 30.97
CA GLU A 64 53.04 -32.48 31.06
C GLU A 64 54.09 -32.80 32.14
N PRO A 65 55.32 -32.25 32.06
CA PRO A 65 55.75 -31.38 33.17
C PRO A 65 56.79 -30.28 32.82
N ASN A 66 56.77 -29.18 33.59
CA ASN A 66 57.93 -28.32 33.99
C ASN A 66 58.70 -27.55 32.88
N SER A 67 59.41 -26.42 33.11
CA SER A 67 59.58 -25.53 34.28
C SER A 67 60.22 -24.17 33.91
N ARG A 68 59.91 -23.12 34.67
CA ARG A 68 60.67 -21.88 35.01
C ARG A 68 61.70 -21.26 34.03
N PHE A 69 61.47 -19.99 33.71
CA PHE A 69 62.41 -18.82 33.73
C PHE A 69 63.91 -19.00 33.41
N LEU A 70 64.40 -18.28 32.39
CA LEU A 70 65.64 -17.47 32.45
C LEU A 70 65.66 -16.40 31.33
N GLN A 71 66.59 -15.44 31.41
CA GLN A 71 66.50 -14.11 30.76
C GLN A 71 67.75 -13.77 29.89
N MET A 72 67.51 -13.09 28.75
CA MET A 72 68.41 -12.22 27.95
C MET A 72 69.85 -12.65 27.52
N GLY A 73 70.00 -12.87 26.21
CA GLY A 73 71.10 -12.36 25.35
C GLY A 73 72.48 -13.08 25.39
N PRO A 74 73.39 -12.83 24.42
CA PRO A 74 73.36 -11.81 23.34
C PRO A 74 73.71 -12.27 21.89
N GLN A 75 73.47 -11.35 20.93
CA GLN A 75 74.15 -11.08 19.62
C GLN A 75 74.51 -12.16 18.57
N GLU A 76 73.93 -12.00 17.37
CA GLU A 76 74.57 -11.68 16.06
C GLU A 76 73.43 -11.37 15.04
N THR A 77 73.11 -10.12 14.66
CA THR A 77 73.63 -9.34 13.49
C THR A 77 73.86 -10.19 12.23
N CYS A 78 73.40 -9.85 11.01
CA CYS A 78 72.77 -8.64 10.46
C CYS A 78 72.04 -9.01 9.13
N SER A 79 71.34 -8.17 8.35
CA SER A 79 71.10 -6.72 8.35
C SER A 79 69.80 -6.39 7.59
N SER A 80 69.14 -5.26 7.88
CA SER A 80 68.03 -4.71 7.08
C SER A 80 68.45 -3.42 6.37
N ARG A 81 68.36 -3.37 5.03
CA ARG A 81 68.70 -2.18 4.23
C ARG A 81 67.55 -1.81 3.29
N GLY A 82 66.94 -0.65 3.51
CA GLY A 82 65.78 -0.18 2.74
C GLY A 82 66.11 0.98 1.78
N ILE A 83 65.29 1.11 0.73
CA ILE A 83 65.19 2.21 -0.24
C ILE A 83 63.73 2.17 -0.75
N SER A 84 62.93 3.23 -0.91
CA SER A 84 63.00 4.62 -0.45
C SER A 84 61.59 5.23 -0.58
N LYS A 85 61.15 6.03 0.38
CA LYS A 85 60.24 7.16 0.11
C LYS A 85 60.88 8.41 0.69
N LYS A 86 61.25 9.31 -0.21
CA LYS A 86 62.09 10.49 0.02
C LYS A 86 61.29 11.57 0.76
N SER A 87 61.76 11.96 1.94
CA SER A 87 61.33 13.18 2.64
C SER A 87 62.47 14.21 2.61
N MET A 88 62.15 15.44 2.21
CA MET A 88 63.03 16.62 2.29
C MET A 88 62.08 17.83 2.26
N SER A 89 62.10 18.79 3.19
CA SER A 89 63.01 19.06 4.31
C SER A 89 62.25 19.66 5.52
N SER A 90 62.99 19.95 6.60
CA SER A 90 62.58 20.56 7.90
C SER A 90 61.96 21.98 7.75
N GLU A 91 61.37 22.64 8.75
CA GLU A 91 61.51 22.64 10.23
C GLU A 91 60.10 22.81 10.89
N GLY A 92 59.78 22.33 12.10
CA GLY A 92 60.32 22.70 13.42
C GLY A 92 59.36 22.21 14.52
N SER A 93 59.74 22.32 15.80
CA SER A 93 59.18 21.53 16.92
C SER A 93 57.84 22.00 17.53
N THR A 94 57.28 21.14 18.40
CA THR A 94 56.20 21.37 19.41
C THR A 94 54.75 21.61 18.93
N SER A 95 53.92 20.55 18.87
CA SER A 95 52.43 20.61 19.03
C SER A 95 51.71 19.23 19.02
N THR A 96 52.13 18.26 19.83
CA THR A 96 51.62 16.86 19.74
C THR A 96 50.33 16.55 20.53
N SER A 97 49.63 17.55 21.06
CA SER A 97 48.39 17.37 21.85
C SER A 97 47.18 18.17 21.33
N SER A 98 47.37 19.13 20.42
CA SER A 98 46.28 19.89 19.77
C SER A 98 45.68 19.19 18.55
N SER A 99 46.45 18.32 17.89
CA SER A 99 46.05 17.63 16.66
C SER A 99 44.95 16.59 16.86
N SER A 100 44.96 15.84 17.98
CA SER A 100 43.95 14.82 18.29
C SER A 100 42.58 15.42 18.60
N ILE A 101 42.53 16.51 19.38
CA ILE A 101 41.30 17.24 19.72
C ILE A 101 40.70 17.86 18.47
N SER A 102 41.53 18.51 17.63
CA SER A 102 41.09 19.07 16.34
C SER A 102 40.44 18.01 15.44
N GLN A 103 41.06 16.83 15.30
CA GLN A 103 40.50 15.72 14.52
C GLN A 103 39.19 15.17 15.11
N GLN A 104 39.06 15.08 16.43
CA GLN A 104 37.79 14.69 17.07
C GLN A 104 36.68 15.71 16.82
N VAL A 105 36.97 17.00 16.95
CA VAL A 105 36.00 18.09 16.69
C VAL A 105 35.55 18.08 15.23
N ILE A 106 36.47 17.91 14.28
CA ILE A 106 36.15 17.78 12.85
C ILE A 106 35.26 16.54 12.59
N GLY A 107 35.57 15.40 13.23
CA GLY A 107 34.76 14.18 13.12
C GLY A 107 33.34 14.34 13.64
N ILE A 108 33.16 14.99 14.80
CA ILE A 108 31.85 15.30 15.39
C ILE A 108 31.09 16.28 14.49
N LEU A 109 31.74 17.34 14.00
CA LEU A 109 31.12 18.31 13.11
C LEU A 109 30.65 17.66 11.80
N HIS A 110 31.49 16.79 11.21
CA HIS A 110 31.13 16.07 9.99
C HIS A 110 29.95 15.10 10.20
N LEU A 111 29.87 14.44 11.37
CA LEU A 111 28.69 13.65 11.76
C LEU A 111 27.44 14.53 11.88
N LEU A 112 27.53 15.68 12.57
CA LEU A 112 26.39 16.58 12.75
C LEU A 112 25.87 17.14 11.42
N VAL A 113 26.77 17.53 10.51
CA VAL A 113 26.41 18.03 9.18
C VAL A 113 25.79 16.92 8.32
N SER A 114 26.44 15.76 8.20
CA SER A 114 25.93 14.66 7.37
C SER A 114 24.60 14.10 7.89
N LEU A 115 24.43 13.95 9.21
CA LEU A 115 23.17 13.52 9.82
C LEU A 115 22.08 14.60 9.70
N GLY A 116 22.45 15.87 9.88
CA GLY A 116 21.58 17.02 9.72
C GLY A 116 21.00 17.13 8.32
N ILE A 117 21.80 16.83 7.28
CA ILE A 117 21.33 16.79 5.88
C ILE A 117 20.30 15.67 5.67
N ILE A 118 20.54 14.45 6.16
CA ILE A 118 19.55 13.35 6.05
C ILE A 118 18.24 13.71 6.78
N LEU A 119 18.33 14.29 7.98
CA LEU A 119 17.18 14.78 8.75
C LEU A 119 16.41 15.91 8.02
N ALA A 120 17.13 16.83 7.38
CA ALA A 120 16.53 17.90 6.58
C ALA A 120 15.84 17.35 5.33
N MET A 121 16.46 16.40 4.63
CA MET A 121 15.86 15.74 3.47
C MET A 121 14.55 15.03 3.81
N ASP A 122 14.50 14.27 4.92
CA ASP A 122 13.25 13.63 5.35
C ASP A 122 12.14 14.66 5.67
N LYS A 123 12.47 15.72 6.43
CA LYS A 123 11.52 16.79 6.74
C LYS A 123 11.02 17.52 5.49
N LEU A 124 11.88 17.79 4.51
CA LEU A 124 11.53 18.43 3.25
C LEU A 124 10.64 17.52 2.40
N LEU A 125 11.01 16.25 2.24
CA LEU A 125 10.20 15.25 1.53
C LEU A 125 8.82 15.09 2.19
N LYS A 126 8.76 15.01 3.52
CA LYS A 126 7.50 14.89 4.27
C LYS A 126 6.61 16.12 4.06
N LYS A 127 7.17 17.34 4.12
CA LYS A 127 6.43 18.58 3.80
C LYS A 127 5.92 18.60 2.37
N ALA A 128 6.75 18.23 1.39
CA ALA A 128 6.36 18.18 -0.02
C ALA A 128 5.23 17.17 -0.28
N PHE A 129 5.31 15.98 0.34
CA PHE A 129 4.27 14.96 0.22
C PHE A 129 2.94 15.37 0.86
N VAL A 130 2.98 16.03 2.03
CA VAL A 130 1.77 16.60 2.65
C VAL A 130 1.17 17.70 1.76
N ALA A 131 1.99 18.62 1.24
CA ALA A 131 1.54 19.69 0.34
C ALA A 131 0.95 19.15 -0.99
N ALA A 132 1.47 18.04 -1.50
CA ALA A 132 0.94 17.34 -2.67
C ALA A 132 -0.19 16.33 -2.34
N ALA A 133 -0.67 16.29 -1.09
CA ALA A 133 -1.66 15.34 -0.57
C ALA A 133 -1.35 13.84 -0.82
N ILE A 134 -0.08 13.48 -0.99
CA ILE A 134 0.36 12.10 -1.27
C ILE A 134 0.39 11.31 0.05
N LYS A 135 -0.41 10.23 0.17
CA LYS A 135 -0.40 9.34 1.36
C LYS A 135 0.73 8.29 1.35
N PHE A 136 1.47 8.15 0.24
CA PHE A 136 2.63 7.26 0.16
C PHE A 136 3.74 7.72 1.14
N PRO A 137 4.48 6.82 1.82
CA PRO A 137 5.57 7.22 2.72
C PRO A 137 6.70 7.97 2.01
N SER A 138 6.83 9.27 2.26
CA SER A 138 7.80 10.16 1.62
C SER A 138 9.26 9.68 1.72
N ALA A 139 9.61 9.02 2.83
CA ALA A 139 10.95 8.46 3.03
C ALA A 139 11.27 7.27 2.10
N LEU A 140 10.28 6.43 1.74
CA LEU A 140 10.48 5.36 0.76
C LEU A 140 10.77 5.93 -0.63
N PHE A 141 10.05 6.99 -1.03
CA PHE A 141 10.30 7.70 -2.28
C PHE A 141 11.70 8.31 -2.29
N GLY A 142 12.06 9.03 -1.21
CA GLY A 142 13.39 9.60 -1.04
C GLY A 142 14.52 8.56 -1.11
N MET A 143 14.31 7.37 -0.54
CA MET A 143 15.27 6.27 -0.63
C MET A 143 15.50 5.84 -2.09
N PHE A 144 14.45 5.65 -2.89
CA PHE A 144 14.58 5.32 -4.31
C PHE A 144 15.19 6.46 -5.13
N CYS A 145 14.90 7.73 -4.80
CA CYS A 145 15.53 8.88 -5.44
C CYS A 145 17.04 8.94 -5.15
N ILE A 146 17.45 8.81 -3.88
CA ILE A 146 18.87 8.79 -3.49
C ILE A 146 19.60 7.63 -4.16
N PHE A 147 19.01 6.44 -4.17
CA PHE A 147 19.58 5.27 -4.84
C PHE A 147 19.75 5.51 -6.35
N SER A 148 18.73 6.08 -7.00
CA SER A 148 18.77 6.40 -8.44
C SER A 148 19.86 7.44 -8.76
N VAL A 149 19.97 8.49 -7.94
CA VAL A 149 21.02 9.51 -8.07
C VAL A 149 22.41 8.90 -7.89
N LEU A 150 22.61 8.04 -6.87
CA LEU A 150 23.88 7.35 -6.66
C LEU A 150 24.23 6.43 -7.84
N VAL A 151 23.27 5.70 -8.42
CA VAL A 151 23.48 4.86 -9.61
C VAL A 151 23.81 5.70 -10.85
N ILE A 152 23.14 6.82 -11.07
CA ILE A 152 23.44 7.74 -12.18
C ILE A 152 24.84 8.34 -12.01
N LEU A 153 25.22 8.76 -10.80
CA LEU A 153 26.57 9.23 -10.48
C LEU A 153 27.63 8.13 -10.66
N ASP A 154 27.35 6.88 -10.31
CA ASP A 154 28.28 5.75 -10.52
C ASP A 154 28.55 5.45 -11.99
N ILE A 155 27.58 5.70 -12.87
CA ILE A 155 27.70 5.54 -14.32
C ILE A 155 28.41 6.75 -14.96
N THR A 156 28.14 7.96 -14.47
CA THR A 156 28.63 9.21 -15.09
C THR A 156 29.95 9.71 -14.51
N ILE A 157 30.10 9.71 -13.18
CA ILE A 157 31.28 10.22 -12.45
C ILE A 157 31.51 9.33 -11.20
N PRO A 158 32.13 8.14 -11.33
CA PRO A 158 32.29 7.18 -10.23
C PRO A 158 32.99 7.76 -8.98
N ALA A 159 33.91 8.70 -9.18
CA ALA A 159 34.58 9.43 -8.11
C ALA A 159 33.61 10.29 -7.27
N ALA A 160 32.61 10.92 -7.91
CA ALA A 160 31.60 11.71 -7.21
C ALA A 160 30.65 10.82 -6.40
N ALA A 161 30.24 9.67 -6.94
CA ALA A 161 29.46 8.68 -6.19
C ALA A 161 30.22 8.19 -4.94
N THR A 162 31.51 7.87 -5.09
CA THR A 162 32.38 7.44 -3.99
C THR A 162 32.58 8.54 -2.94
N SER A 163 32.78 9.79 -3.37
CA SER A 163 32.87 10.95 -2.48
C SER A 163 31.58 11.17 -1.67
N LEU A 164 30.41 11.09 -2.33
CA LEU A 164 29.10 11.23 -1.70
C LEU A 164 28.83 10.12 -0.66
N MET A 165 29.21 8.88 -0.99
CA MET A 165 29.17 7.76 -0.04
C MET A 165 30.05 7.99 1.20
N ASN A 166 31.27 8.51 1.01
CA ASN A 166 32.21 8.77 2.10
C ASN A 166 31.76 9.95 2.98
N PHE A 167 31.15 10.99 2.40
CA PHE A 167 30.59 12.12 3.13
C PHE A 167 29.48 11.69 4.10
N PHE A 168 28.54 10.85 3.66
CA PHE A 168 27.46 10.38 4.53
C PHE A 168 27.86 9.24 5.48
N GLN A 169 29.01 8.58 5.27
CA GLN A 169 29.45 7.41 6.04
C GLN A 169 29.37 7.56 7.59
N PRO A 170 29.69 8.71 8.22
CA PRO A 170 29.52 8.88 9.67
C PRO A 170 28.05 8.83 10.11
N ALA A 171 27.15 9.50 9.38
CA ALA A 171 25.72 9.47 9.65
C ALA A 171 25.14 8.07 9.43
N LEU A 172 25.58 7.35 8.39
CA LEU A 172 25.18 5.95 8.16
C LEU A 172 25.58 5.06 9.33
N LEU A 173 26.83 5.18 9.84
CA LEU A 173 27.31 4.42 10.99
C LEU A 173 26.56 4.78 12.28
N PHE A 174 26.24 6.06 12.50
CA PHE A 174 25.41 6.50 13.62
C PHE A 174 24.01 5.88 13.54
N ILE A 175 23.34 5.99 12.38
CA ILE A 175 22.01 5.42 12.16
C ILE A 175 22.04 3.91 12.38
N GLN A 176 23.04 3.20 11.84
CA GLN A 176 23.21 1.75 12.02
C GLN A 176 23.45 1.37 13.50
N ARG A 177 24.23 2.15 14.26
CA ARG A 177 24.49 1.91 15.70
C ARG A 177 23.22 2.00 16.55
N TRP A 178 22.33 2.95 16.21
CA TRP A 178 21.11 3.24 16.95
C TRP A 178 19.83 2.65 16.32
N LEU A 179 19.94 1.96 15.19
CA LEU A 179 18.80 1.46 14.40
C LEU A 179 17.76 0.68 15.23
N PRO A 180 18.13 -0.25 16.15
CA PRO A 180 17.15 -0.93 17.00
C PRO A 180 16.40 -0.01 17.96
N LEU A 181 17.04 1.05 18.46
CA LEU A 181 16.48 1.97 19.44
C LEU A 181 15.31 2.79 18.86
N PHE A 182 15.37 3.17 17.58
CA PHE A 182 14.33 3.99 16.94
C PHE A 182 12.97 3.28 16.79
N TYR A 183 12.94 1.95 16.92
CA TYR A 183 11.70 1.15 16.92
C TYR A 183 11.22 0.74 18.31
N VAL A 184 11.99 0.97 19.38
CA VAL A 184 11.60 0.70 20.78
C VAL A 184 10.31 1.43 21.22
N PRO A 185 10.00 2.67 20.78
CA PRO A 185 8.89 3.42 21.37
C PRO A 185 7.52 2.74 21.35
N SER A 186 7.25 1.96 20.31
CA SER A 186 5.99 1.23 20.18
C SER A 186 5.91 -0.01 21.09
N LEU A 187 7.03 -0.48 21.64
CA LEU A 187 7.10 -1.55 22.64
C LEU A 187 6.85 -1.00 24.05
N VAL A 188 7.38 0.19 24.38
CA VAL A 188 7.15 0.89 25.66
C VAL A 188 5.66 1.19 25.89
N VAL A 189 4.94 1.60 24.85
CA VAL A 189 3.48 1.82 24.94
C VAL A 189 2.63 0.58 24.62
N LEU A 190 3.23 -0.60 24.50
CA LEU A 190 2.50 -1.83 24.25
C LEU A 190 1.45 -2.14 25.35
N PRO A 191 1.73 -1.95 26.67
CA PRO A 191 0.74 -2.18 27.72
C PRO A 191 -0.54 -1.34 27.55
N LEU A 192 -0.40 -0.07 27.15
CA LEU A 192 -1.53 0.81 26.86
C LEU A 192 -2.37 0.32 25.67
N SER A 193 -1.74 -0.36 24.72
CA SER A 193 -2.33 -0.68 23.41
C SER A 193 -3.10 -2.00 23.41
N VAL A 194 -2.89 -2.85 24.42
CA VAL A 194 -3.49 -4.20 24.53
C VAL A 194 -4.46 -4.37 25.71
N LYS A 195 -4.60 -3.37 26.60
CA LYS A 195 -5.39 -3.48 27.84
C LYS A 195 -6.88 -3.78 27.62
N ASP A 196 -7.44 -3.37 26.48
CA ASP A 196 -8.86 -3.53 26.15
C ASP A 196 -9.17 -4.85 25.40
N ILE A 197 -8.18 -5.75 25.23
CA ILE A 197 -8.35 -7.01 24.49
C ILE A 197 -8.71 -8.15 25.45
N PRO A 198 -9.82 -8.88 25.24
CA PRO A 198 -10.16 -10.06 26.03
C PRO A 198 -9.05 -11.12 25.98
N ALA A 199 -8.64 -11.65 27.13
CA ALA A 199 -7.50 -12.57 27.25
C ALA A 199 -7.57 -13.78 26.29
N ALA A 200 -8.77 -14.34 26.09
CA ALA A 200 -8.99 -15.45 25.14
C ALA A 200 -8.67 -15.06 23.69
N SER A 201 -9.06 -13.85 23.26
CA SER A 201 -8.69 -13.30 21.94
C SER A 201 -7.20 -13.00 21.87
N GLY A 202 -6.62 -12.46 22.95
CA GLY A 202 -5.18 -12.21 23.07
C GLY A 202 -4.33 -13.47 22.85
N VAL A 203 -4.69 -14.60 23.46
CA VAL A 203 -4.01 -15.89 23.25
C VAL A 203 -4.07 -16.34 21.79
N LYS A 204 -5.25 -16.25 21.14
CA LYS A 204 -5.40 -16.56 19.70
C LYS A 204 -4.52 -15.66 18.83
N ILE A 205 -4.50 -14.36 19.12
CA ILE A 205 -3.69 -13.36 18.41
C ILE A 205 -2.20 -13.69 18.57
N CYS A 206 -1.71 -13.95 19.78
CA CYS A 206 -0.32 -14.35 20.03
C CYS A 206 0.07 -15.62 19.28
N PHE A 207 -0.81 -16.63 19.24
CA PHE A 207 -0.60 -17.86 18.46
C PHE A 207 -0.47 -17.57 16.95
N ILE A 208 -1.42 -16.82 16.37
CA ILE A 208 -1.40 -16.44 14.95
C ILE A 208 -0.12 -15.65 14.63
N THR A 209 0.27 -14.73 15.51
CA THR A 209 1.45 -13.89 15.34
C THR A 209 2.75 -14.70 15.38
N ALA A 210 2.92 -15.60 16.35
CA ALA A 210 4.12 -16.42 16.49
C ALA A 210 4.26 -17.48 15.39
N VAL A 211 3.21 -18.28 15.17
CA VAL A 211 3.20 -19.34 14.14
C VAL A 211 3.26 -18.72 12.74
N GLY A 212 2.48 -17.65 12.51
CA GLY A 212 2.49 -16.92 11.27
C GLY A 212 3.82 -16.21 10.98
N TRP A 213 4.54 -15.74 12.00
CA TRP A 213 5.89 -15.17 11.82
C TRP A 213 6.84 -16.25 11.28
N LEU A 214 6.90 -17.40 11.94
CA LEU A 214 7.74 -18.53 11.54
C LEU A 214 7.38 -19.02 10.13
N ALA A 215 6.09 -19.15 9.82
CA ALA A 215 5.62 -19.55 8.50
C ALA A 215 6.01 -18.55 7.40
N SER A 216 5.79 -17.24 7.61
CA SER A 216 6.18 -16.20 6.66
C SER A 216 7.70 -16.16 6.44
N LEU A 217 8.50 -16.37 7.50
CA LEU A 217 9.96 -16.45 7.42
C LEU A 217 10.42 -17.65 6.58
N CYS A 218 9.87 -18.84 6.85
CA CYS A 218 10.17 -20.05 6.08
C CYS A 218 9.80 -19.86 4.61
N VAL A 219 8.60 -19.38 4.31
CA VAL A 219 8.15 -19.13 2.92
C VAL A 219 9.08 -18.15 2.21
N ALA A 220 9.38 -16.99 2.82
CA ALA A 220 10.27 -16.00 2.21
C ALA A 220 11.66 -16.56 1.88
N GLY A 221 12.32 -17.22 2.85
CA GLY A 221 13.67 -17.73 2.67
C GLY A 221 13.77 -18.94 1.73
N PHE A 222 12.87 -19.93 1.87
CA PHE A 222 12.84 -21.08 0.95
C PHE A 222 12.44 -20.67 -0.47
N THR A 223 11.53 -19.70 -0.65
CA THR A 223 11.23 -19.16 -1.99
C THR A 223 12.45 -18.46 -2.59
N ALA A 224 13.20 -17.65 -1.83
CA ALA A 224 14.43 -17.02 -2.34
C ALA A 224 15.45 -18.07 -2.82
N ILE A 225 15.70 -19.11 -2.02
CA ILE A 225 16.62 -20.22 -2.38
C ILE A 225 16.10 -21.02 -3.58
N ALA A 226 14.79 -21.28 -3.67
CA ALA A 226 14.19 -22.00 -4.78
C ALA A 226 14.30 -21.22 -6.10
N VAL A 227 13.94 -19.93 -6.08
CA VAL A 227 14.04 -19.07 -7.27
C VAL A 227 15.49 -18.91 -7.70
N ARG A 228 16.45 -18.76 -6.77
CA ARG A 228 17.90 -18.76 -7.10
C ARG A 228 18.32 -20.00 -7.88
N LYS A 229 17.89 -21.19 -7.43
CA LYS A 229 18.18 -22.47 -8.11
C LYS A 229 17.52 -22.55 -9.49
N MET A 230 16.30 -22.04 -9.65
CA MET A 230 15.60 -22.00 -10.94
C MET A 230 16.27 -21.06 -11.95
N VAL A 231 16.69 -19.88 -11.51
CA VAL A 231 17.37 -18.87 -12.36
C VAL A 231 18.87 -19.18 -12.55
N LYS A 232 19.39 -20.19 -11.83
CA LYS A 232 20.80 -20.62 -11.84
C LYS A 232 21.79 -19.50 -11.49
N THR A 233 21.39 -18.60 -10.60
CA THR A 233 22.23 -17.46 -10.20
C THR A 233 23.32 -17.92 -9.25
N GLU A 234 24.59 -17.78 -9.66
CA GLU A 234 25.74 -18.02 -8.81
C GLU A 234 25.76 -17.08 -7.60
N MET A 235 26.05 -17.62 -6.42
CA MET A 235 26.28 -16.83 -5.22
C MET A 235 27.67 -16.21 -5.28
N THR A 236 27.75 -14.91 -5.01
CA THR A 236 29.02 -14.19 -4.75
C THR A 236 28.94 -13.56 -3.37
N ASP A 237 30.06 -13.52 -2.66
CA ASP A 237 30.15 -12.92 -1.34
C ASP A 237 29.73 -11.44 -1.36
N ALA A 238 29.02 -11.02 -0.32
CA ALA A 238 28.61 -9.63 -0.15
C ALA A 238 29.81 -8.75 0.20
N GLU A 239 29.84 -7.50 -0.30
CA GLU A 239 30.89 -6.56 0.09
C GLU A 239 30.85 -6.32 1.62
N PRO A 240 31.99 -6.33 2.33
CA PRO A 240 32.01 -6.26 3.78
C PRO A 240 31.44 -4.93 4.28
N MET A 241 30.47 -5.01 5.19
CA MET A 241 29.81 -3.84 5.76
C MET A 241 30.49 -3.43 7.08
N ALA A 242 30.81 -2.14 7.20
CA ALA A 242 31.39 -1.60 8.43
C ALA A 242 30.47 -1.84 9.63
N LYS A 243 31.06 -2.26 10.76
CA LYS A 243 30.35 -2.47 12.03
C LYS A 243 30.50 -1.22 12.91
N PRO A 244 29.44 -0.79 13.61
CA PRO A 244 29.52 0.36 14.51
C PRO A 244 30.42 0.04 15.71
N SER A 245 31.06 1.07 16.27
CA SER A 245 31.86 0.94 17.48
C SER A 245 31.00 0.64 18.72
N PRO A 246 31.53 -0.12 19.71
CA PRO A 246 30.86 -0.32 20.99
C PRO A 246 30.74 1.00 21.77
N PHE A 247 29.81 1.05 22.71
CA PHE A 247 29.64 2.20 23.60
C PHE A 247 30.79 2.31 24.61
N SER A 248 31.25 3.53 24.83
CA SER A 248 32.25 3.87 25.84
C SER A 248 31.61 4.02 27.23
N PRO A 249 32.34 3.78 28.33
CA PRO A 249 31.86 4.05 29.68
C PRO A 249 31.47 5.52 29.89
N LEU A 250 32.16 6.45 29.23
CA LEU A 250 31.88 7.88 29.30
C LEU A 250 30.50 8.24 28.72
N GLU A 251 30.09 7.64 27.60
CA GLU A 251 28.74 7.80 27.06
C GLU A 251 27.68 7.30 28.07
N ILE A 252 27.94 6.18 28.77
CA ILE A 252 27.00 5.62 29.77
C ILE A 252 26.87 6.56 30.97
N TRP A 253 27.98 7.08 31.49
CA TRP A 253 27.97 8.05 32.60
C TRP A 253 27.26 9.35 32.22
N ALA A 254 27.49 9.86 31.01
CA ALA A 254 26.81 11.06 30.51
C ALA A 254 25.28 10.87 30.48
N TRP A 255 24.79 9.77 29.90
CA TRP A 255 23.36 9.47 29.88
C TRP A 255 22.77 9.19 31.27
N SER A 256 23.54 8.59 32.19
CA SER A 256 23.13 8.40 33.58
C SER A 256 22.98 9.73 34.33
N GLY A 257 23.88 10.69 34.07
CA GLY A 257 23.76 12.05 34.59
C GLY A 257 22.53 12.79 34.06
N VAL A 258 22.28 12.71 32.75
CA VAL A 258 21.07 13.28 32.13
C VAL A 258 19.80 12.67 32.75
N PHE A 259 19.75 11.34 32.88
CA PHE A 259 18.64 10.63 33.52
C PHE A 259 18.37 11.15 34.94
N LEU A 260 19.37 11.12 35.82
CA LEU A 260 19.20 11.48 37.23
C LEU A 260 18.77 12.94 37.40
N VAL A 261 19.43 13.88 36.73
CA VAL A 261 19.13 15.31 36.84
C VAL A 261 17.72 15.60 36.32
N SER A 262 17.36 15.09 35.14
CA SER A 262 16.03 15.37 34.57
C SER A 262 14.89 14.64 35.27
N PHE A 263 15.13 13.47 35.86
CA PHE A 263 14.15 12.76 36.69
C PHE A 263 13.81 13.56 37.96
N VAL A 264 14.83 14.07 38.66
CA VAL A 264 14.62 14.92 39.85
C VAL A 264 13.94 16.25 39.48
N VAL A 265 14.35 16.90 38.39
CA VAL A 265 13.69 18.13 37.91
C VAL A 265 12.23 17.87 37.57
N ALA A 266 11.89 16.75 36.93
CA ALA A 266 10.51 16.41 36.58
C ALA A 266 9.63 16.12 37.81
N LEU A 267 10.19 15.56 38.88
CA LEU A 267 9.47 15.34 40.15
C LEU A 267 9.20 16.66 40.88
N LEU A 268 10.18 17.55 40.97
CA LEU A 268 10.08 18.83 41.67
C LEU A 268 9.23 19.86 40.89
N TYR A 269 9.35 19.87 39.56
CA TYR A 269 8.77 20.90 38.69
C TYR A 269 8.06 20.26 37.48
N ARG A 270 6.86 19.69 37.70
CA ARG A 270 6.10 18.88 36.72
C ARG A 270 5.89 19.51 35.34
N THR A 271 5.95 20.85 35.23
CA THR A 271 5.76 21.61 33.97
C THR A 271 6.94 22.53 33.65
N ALA A 272 8.15 22.26 34.14
CA ALA A 272 9.34 23.09 33.91
C ALA A 272 9.62 23.42 32.43
N LEU A 273 9.35 22.48 31.51
CA LEU A 273 9.50 22.68 30.06
C LEU A 273 8.15 23.01 29.37
N GLY A 274 7.23 23.64 30.11
CA GLY A 274 5.91 24.10 29.68
C GLY A 274 4.81 23.02 29.73
N THR A 275 5.14 21.75 29.51
CA THR A 275 4.19 20.63 29.60
C THR A 275 4.78 19.46 30.38
N ALA A 276 3.92 18.57 30.91
CA ALA A 276 4.36 17.35 31.57
C ALA A 276 5.17 16.45 30.60
N ALA A 277 4.72 16.30 29.36
CA ALA A 277 5.42 15.50 28.34
C ALA A 277 6.84 16.02 28.03
N ARG A 278 7.00 17.32 27.79
CA ARG A 278 8.33 17.92 27.54
C ARG A 278 9.24 17.86 28.77
N THR A 279 8.68 17.98 29.97
CA THR A 279 9.43 17.85 31.23
C THR A 279 9.89 16.40 31.46
N CYS A 280 9.07 15.40 31.12
CA CYS A 280 9.41 13.98 31.26
C CYS A 280 10.32 13.46 30.14
N LEU A 281 10.31 14.10 28.95
CA LEU A 281 11.06 13.69 27.76
C LEU A 281 12.53 13.35 28.06
N PRO A 282 13.33 14.18 28.76
CA PRO A 282 14.78 13.93 28.84
C PRO A 282 15.11 12.69 29.68
N PHE A 283 14.39 12.44 30.78
CA PHE A 283 14.65 11.26 31.62
C PHE A 283 14.11 9.98 30.95
N LEU A 284 12.94 10.05 30.31
CA LEU A 284 12.36 8.92 29.59
C LEU A 284 13.24 8.52 28.39
N LEU A 285 13.76 9.50 27.66
CA LEU A 285 14.72 9.29 26.57
C LEU A 285 16.02 8.69 27.10
N ALA A 286 16.58 9.28 28.17
CA ALA A 286 17.82 8.79 28.78
C ALA A 286 17.69 7.36 29.31
N SER A 287 16.58 7.00 29.97
CA SER A 287 16.33 5.61 30.40
C SER A 287 16.26 4.65 29.22
N THR A 288 15.56 5.02 28.15
CA THR A 288 15.46 4.18 26.94
C THR A 288 16.85 3.95 26.30
N VAL A 289 17.68 5.00 26.25
CA VAL A 289 19.06 4.94 25.74
C VAL A 289 19.95 4.09 26.65
N LEU A 290 19.90 4.28 27.97
CA LEU A 290 20.68 3.49 28.93
C LEU A 290 20.34 2.01 28.86
N GLY A 291 19.06 1.65 28.79
CA GLY A 291 18.62 0.27 28.58
C GLY A 291 19.18 -0.35 27.29
N TYR A 292 19.30 0.42 26.21
CA TYR A 292 19.95 -0.02 24.97
C TYR A 292 21.44 -0.25 25.13
N MET A 293 22.15 0.69 25.77
CA MET A 293 23.60 0.63 25.94
C MET A 293 23.99 -0.54 26.86
N VAL A 294 23.31 -0.69 27.99
CA VAL A 294 23.49 -1.81 28.93
C VAL A 294 23.13 -3.14 28.26
N GLY A 295 21.97 -3.23 27.60
CA GLY A 295 21.55 -4.43 26.87
C GLY A 295 22.54 -4.83 25.76
N SER A 296 23.09 -3.85 25.05
CA SER A 296 24.14 -4.04 24.04
C SER A 296 25.47 -4.48 24.65
N GLY A 297 25.73 -4.19 25.93
CA GLY A 297 26.90 -4.66 26.68
C GLY A 297 26.79 -6.09 27.23
N LEU A 298 25.59 -6.69 27.31
CA LEU A 298 25.38 -7.98 27.97
C LEU A 298 26.20 -9.16 27.38
N PRO A 299 26.56 -10.19 28.18
CA PRO A 299 27.19 -11.41 27.68
C PRO A 299 26.34 -12.14 26.63
N SER A 300 27.00 -12.86 25.71
CA SER A 300 26.35 -13.57 24.60
C SER A 300 25.30 -14.60 25.04
N GLY A 301 25.48 -15.25 26.19
CA GLY A 301 24.50 -16.15 26.79
C GLY A 301 23.21 -15.43 27.22
N VAL A 302 23.35 -14.26 27.87
CA VAL A 302 22.22 -13.46 28.36
C VAL A 302 21.48 -12.77 27.21
N LYS A 303 22.20 -12.31 26.19
CA LYS A 303 21.64 -11.71 24.95
C LYS A 303 20.70 -12.63 24.16
N LYS A 304 20.68 -13.93 24.42
CA LYS A 304 19.69 -14.87 23.85
C LYS A 304 18.29 -14.69 24.45
N VAL A 305 18.19 -14.19 25.69
CA VAL A 305 16.94 -13.99 26.43
C VAL A 305 16.61 -12.49 26.49
N PHE A 306 17.57 -11.68 26.93
CA PHE A 306 17.45 -10.24 27.02
C PHE A 306 18.07 -9.58 25.78
N HIS A 307 17.29 -9.53 24.70
CA HIS A 307 17.66 -8.74 23.52
C HIS A 307 17.79 -7.25 23.94
N PRO A 308 18.75 -6.46 23.40
CA PRO A 308 18.93 -5.07 23.80
C PRO A 308 17.64 -4.23 23.76
N ILE A 309 16.80 -4.45 22.75
CA ILE A 309 15.47 -3.81 22.56
C ILE A 309 14.54 -4.03 23.77
N ILE A 310 14.55 -5.23 24.35
CA ILE A 310 13.75 -5.55 25.55
C ILE A 310 14.33 -4.82 26.77
N CYS A 311 15.66 -4.74 26.88
CA CYS A 311 16.32 -3.96 27.94
C CYS A 311 15.96 -2.46 27.86
N CYS A 312 15.86 -1.90 26.64
CA CYS A 312 15.39 -0.53 26.43
C CYS A 312 13.98 -0.33 26.98
N ALA A 313 13.05 -1.22 26.59
CA ALA A 313 11.64 -1.09 26.96
C ALA A 313 11.45 -1.26 28.46
N LEU A 314 12.00 -2.31 29.06
CA LEU A 314 11.94 -2.53 30.51
C LEU A 314 12.56 -1.36 31.29
N SER A 315 13.66 -0.76 30.82
CA SER A 315 14.25 0.42 31.48
C SER A 315 13.31 1.63 31.41
N ALA A 316 12.70 1.89 30.25
CA ALA A 316 11.74 2.98 30.09
C ALA A 316 10.47 2.76 30.93
N ASP A 317 9.94 1.54 30.94
CA ASP A 317 8.77 1.15 31.72
C ASP A 317 9.03 1.25 33.23
N LEU A 318 10.18 0.76 33.72
CA LEU A 318 10.58 0.89 35.13
C LEU A 318 10.75 2.37 35.53
N ALA A 319 11.33 3.20 34.67
CA ALA A 319 11.42 4.64 34.92
C ALA A 319 10.03 5.32 34.94
N ALA A 320 9.12 4.89 34.06
CA ALA A 320 7.75 5.39 34.02
C ALA A 320 6.93 4.95 35.25
N VAL A 321 7.08 3.71 35.71
CA VAL A 321 6.49 3.19 36.96
C VAL A 321 7.04 3.96 38.16
N ALA A 322 8.37 4.11 38.28
CA ALA A 322 9.00 4.83 39.38
C ALA A 322 8.54 6.29 39.43
N PHE A 323 8.51 6.99 38.29
CA PHE A 323 8.00 8.36 38.21
C PHE A 323 6.50 8.43 38.53
N GLY A 324 5.68 7.54 37.96
CA GLY A 324 4.23 7.52 38.16
C GLY A 324 3.82 7.22 39.60
N PHE A 325 4.62 6.41 40.31
CA PHE A 325 4.48 6.17 41.74
C PHE A 325 4.88 7.40 42.57
N LEU A 326 6.08 7.94 42.36
CA LEU A 326 6.61 9.08 43.14
C LEU A 326 5.83 10.39 42.91
N SER A 327 5.29 10.60 41.70
CA SER A 327 4.47 11.76 41.36
C SER A 327 2.96 11.56 41.63
N GLN A 328 2.54 10.35 42.01
CA GLN A 328 1.15 9.93 42.16
C GLN A 328 0.29 10.09 40.88
N SER A 329 0.90 10.14 39.69
CA SER A 329 0.16 10.17 38.41
C SER A 329 -0.31 8.80 37.93
N GLY A 330 0.27 7.71 38.46
CA GLY A 330 0.11 6.37 37.88
C GLY A 330 0.90 6.18 36.57
N LEU A 331 0.87 4.96 36.02
CA LEU A 331 1.65 4.56 34.85
C LEU A 331 1.07 5.09 33.52
N ASP A 332 -0.24 4.97 33.32
CA ASP A 332 -0.90 5.28 32.05
C ASP A 332 -0.59 6.71 31.53
N PRO A 333 -0.66 7.78 32.36
CA PRO A 333 -0.31 9.12 31.90
C PRO A 333 1.17 9.26 31.52
N VAL A 334 2.08 8.56 32.19
CA VAL A 334 3.53 8.64 31.93
C VAL A 334 3.90 7.92 30.64
N LEU A 335 3.26 6.78 30.34
CA LEU A 335 3.37 6.14 29.02
C LEU A 335 2.70 7.00 27.91
N GLY A 336 1.64 7.74 28.23
CA GLY A 336 1.09 8.77 27.34
C GLY A 336 2.03 9.96 27.10
N TYR A 337 2.78 10.39 28.11
CA TYR A 337 3.83 11.41 28.00
C TYR A 337 5.06 10.90 27.23
N TYR A 338 5.34 9.60 27.30
CA TYR A 338 6.41 8.97 26.55
C TYR A 338 6.16 9.06 25.04
N LEU A 339 4.94 8.81 24.57
CA LEU A 339 4.57 8.88 23.16
C LEU A 339 3.25 9.64 22.97
N THR A 340 3.35 10.95 22.76
CA THR A 340 2.19 11.84 22.64
C THR A 340 1.56 11.79 21.26
N LYS A 341 2.33 11.41 20.22
CA LYS A 341 1.95 11.46 18.80
C LYS A 341 1.69 12.89 18.28
N VAL A 342 2.07 13.93 19.05
CA VAL A 342 1.82 15.35 18.73
C VAL A 342 3.12 16.10 18.51
N SER A 343 3.33 16.59 17.29
CA SER A 343 4.59 17.26 16.88
C SER A 343 4.90 18.56 17.63
N SER A 344 3.88 19.28 18.11
CA SER A 344 4.05 20.49 18.94
C SER A 344 4.38 20.16 20.40
N ASN A 345 4.15 18.94 20.86
CA ASN A 345 4.37 18.51 22.24
C ASN A 345 4.97 17.09 22.29
N PRO A 346 6.18 16.88 21.74
CA PRO A 346 6.75 15.55 21.59
C PRO A 346 7.09 14.91 22.95
N GLY A 347 6.92 13.60 23.05
CA GLY A 347 7.53 12.76 24.08
C GLY A 347 8.86 12.16 23.64
N ALA A 348 9.49 11.37 24.51
CA ALA A 348 10.74 10.66 24.21
C ALA A 348 10.60 9.69 23.02
N GLY A 349 9.49 8.98 22.95
CA GLY A 349 9.14 8.07 21.87
C GLY A 349 8.92 8.77 20.53
N ASP A 350 8.36 9.98 20.52
CA ASP A 350 8.18 10.77 19.31
C ASP A 350 9.52 11.24 18.72
N VAL A 351 10.48 11.60 19.59
CA VAL A 351 11.86 11.93 19.17
C VAL A 351 12.54 10.72 18.54
N LEU A 352 12.45 9.55 19.18
CA LEU A 352 13.06 8.31 18.66
C LEU A 352 12.43 7.85 17.34
N MET A 353 11.10 7.85 17.22
CA MET A 353 10.43 7.52 15.96
C MET A 353 10.65 8.58 14.87
N GLY A 354 11.01 9.81 15.25
CA GLY A 354 11.43 10.86 14.31
C GLY A 354 12.63 10.48 13.43
N PHE A 355 13.46 9.51 13.85
CA PHE A 355 14.57 8.98 13.06
C PHE A 355 14.17 7.89 12.04
N LEU A 356 12.92 7.38 12.05
CA LEU A 356 12.50 6.31 11.14
C LEU A 356 12.51 6.73 9.66
N GLY A 357 12.21 8.00 9.35
CA GLY A 357 12.36 8.55 8.01
C GLY A 357 13.83 8.59 7.54
N PRO A 358 14.73 9.24 8.29
CA PRO A 358 16.18 9.20 8.07
C PRO A 358 16.78 7.80 7.94
N VAL A 359 16.32 6.83 8.74
CA VAL A 359 16.68 5.41 8.63
C VAL A 359 16.38 4.87 7.23
N ILE A 360 15.16 5.10 6.74
CA ILE A 360 14.75 4.63 5.41
C ILE A 360 15.57 5.33 4.31
N LEU A 361 15.86 6.62 4.42
CA LEU A 361 16.76 7.32 3.48
C LEU A 361 18.17 6.72 3.49
N SER A 362 18.70 6.37 4.68
CA SER A 362 20.04 5.78 4.84
C SER A 362 20.18 4.41 4.14
N PHE A 363 19.07 3.68 3.98
CA PHE A 363 19.07 2.39 3.31
C PHE A 363 19.42 2.48 1.82
N ALA A 364 19.19 3.63 1.17
CA ALA A 364 19.60 3.86 -0.22
C ALA A 364 21.12 3.68 -0.43
N PHE A 365 21.92 4.15 0.53
CA PHE A 365 23.38 4.03 0.52
C PHE A 365 23.81 2.56 0.73
N SER A 366 23.09 1.83 1.58
CA SER A 366 23.34 0.40 1.82
C SER A 366 22.99 -0.46 0.60
N MET A 367 21.86 -0.16 -0.06
CA MET A 367 21.48 -0.74 -1.36
C MET A 367 22.50 -0.42 -2.46
N PHE A 368 23.03 0.81 -2.48
CA PHE A 368 24.02 1.22 -3.46
C PHE A 368 25.36 0.47 -3.31
N LYS A 369 25.83 0.20 -2.09
CA LYS A 369 27.03 -0.65 -1.87
C LYS A 369 26.84 -2.02 -2.54
N GLN A 370 25.77 -2.74 -2.19
CA GLN A 370 25.49 -4.07 -2.78
C GLN A 370 24.82 -4.03 -4.18
N ARG A 371 24.79 -2.90 -4.90
CA ARG A 371 23.98 -2.73 -6.14
C ARG A 371 24.20 -3.81 -7.20
N LYS A 372 25.45 -4.32 -7.32
CA LYS A 372 25.80 -5.40 -8.25
C LYS A 372 25.13 -6.72 -7.85
N LEU A 373 25.20 -7.07 -6.56
CA LEU A 373 24.60 -8.28 -6.00
C LEU A 373 23.06 -8.19 -6.06
N VAL A 374 22.49 -7.02 -5.72
CA VAL A 374 21.06 -6.73 -5.88
C VAL A 374 20.58 -6.90 -7.32
N LYS A 375 21.32 -6.36 -8.32
CA LYS A 375 20.98 -6.53 -9.74
C LYS A 375 21.05 -7.99 -10.17
N ARG A 376 22.07 -8.73 -9.71
CA ARG A 376 22.27 -10.17 -10.04
C ARG A 376 21.16 -11.05 -9.46
N HIS A 377 20.72 -10.74 -8.25
CA HIS A 377 19.70 -11.50 -7.50
C HIS A 377 18.31 -10.85 -7.54
N ALA A 378 18.02 -9.99 -8.53
CA ALA A 378 16.74 -9.29 -8.61
C ALA A 378 15.55 -10.28 -8.65
N ALA A 379 15.60 -11.29 -9.52
CA ALA A 379 14.49 -12.26 -9.67
C ALA A 379 14.11 -12.96 -8.35
N GLU A 380 15.10 -13.45 -7.57
CA GLU A 380 14.82 -14.06 -6.28
C GLU A 380 14.28 -13.05 -5.25
N ILE A 381 14.82 -11.83 -5.19
CA ILE A 381 14.36 -10.78 -4.26
C ILE A 381 12.90 -10.40 -4.55
N PHE A 382 12.56 -10.05 -5.80
CA PHE A 382 11.21 -9.60 -6.14
C PHE A 382 10.18 -10.74 -5.98
N THR A 383 10.46 -11.95 -6.48
CA THR A 383 9.52 -13.07 -6.40
C THR A 383 9.30 -13.54 -4.96
N SER A 384 10.35 -13.65 -4.14
CA SER A 384 10.21 -14.09 -2.74
C SER A 384 9.42 -13.09 -1.88
N VAL A 385 9.60 -11.78 -2.09
CA VAL A 385 8.85 -10.74 -1.37
C VAL A 385 7.37 -10.75 -1.77
N ILE A 386 7.05 -10.89 -3.06
CA ILE A 386 5.65 -11.00 -3.53
C ILE A 386 4.99 -12.24 -2.91
N VAL A 387 5.61 -13.42 -3.04
CA VAL A 387 5.06 -14.69 -2.56
C VAL A 387 4.87 -14.67 -1.05
N SER A 388 5.85 -14.20 -0.28
CA SER A 388 5.75 -14.12 1.18
C SER A 388 4.75 -13.08 1.66
N THR A 389 4.62 -11.93 0.99
CA THR A 389 3.61 -10.91 1.32
C THR A 389 2.20 -11.45 1.11
N LEU A 390 1.93 -12.04 -0.06
CA LEU A 390 0.64 -12.67 -0.35
C LEU A 390 0.33 -13.81 0.63
N PHE A 391 1.29 -14.72 0.84
CA PHE A 391 1.15 -15.80 1.82
C PHE A 391 0.84 -15.25 3.21
N SER A 392 1.56 -14.24 3.68
CA SER A 392 1.37 -13.68 5.02
C SER A 392 -0.01 -13.05 5.21
N LEU A 393 -0.54 -12.36 4.19
CA LEU A 393 -1.88 -11.76 4.25
C LEU A 393 -2.98 -12.84 4.28
N TYR A 394 -2.96 -13.77 3.31
CA TYR A 394 -4.01 -14.78 3.18
C TYR A 394 -3.96 -15.84 4.28
N SER A 395 -2.76 -16.28 4.71
CA SER A 395 -2.62 -17.24 5.82
C SER A 395 -3.12 -16.66 7.14
N THR A 396 -2.82 -15.38 7.43
CA THR A 396 -3.26 -14.73 8.67
C THR A 396 -4.79 -14.60 8.71
N ALA A 397 -5.42 -14.22 7.59
CA ALA A 397 -6.89 -14.17 7.47
C ALA A 397 -7.53 -15.56 7.60
N LEU A 398 -6.95 -16.59 6.95
CA LEU A 398 -7.45 -17.96 7.02
C LEU A 398 -7.34 -18.55 8.42
N VAL A 399 -6.17 -18.44 9.06
CA VAL A 399 -5.96 -18.99 10.42
C VAL A 399 -6.81 -18.24 11.45
N GLY A 400 -6.96 -16.91 11.35
CA GLY A 400 -7.86 -16.14 12.19
C GLY A 400 -9.30 -16.67 12.16
N ARG A 401 -9.82 -16.96 10.95
CA ARG A 401 -11.14 -17.60 10.78
C ARG A 401 -11.18 -19.02 11.34
N LEU A 402 -10.13 -19.84 11.13
CA LEU A 402 -10.08 -21.22 11.61
C LEU A 402 -10.03 -21.35 13.14
N VAL A 403 -9.35 -20.43 13.84
CA VAL A 403 -9.33 -20.41 15.31
C VAL A 403 -10.55 -19.71 15.92
N GLY A 404 -11.51 -19.27 15.11
CA GLY A 404 -12.69 -18.52 15.56
C GLY A 404 -12.30 -17.22 16.28
N LEU A 405 -11.37 -16.45 15.72
CA LEU A 405 -11.14 -15.07 16.14
C LEU A 405 -12.24 -14.18 15.51
N GLU A 406 -12.67 -13.16 16.23
CA GLU A 406 -13.69 -12.20 15.75
C GLU A 406 -13.28 -11.58 14.40
N PRO A 407 -14.20 -11.32 13.46
CA PRO A 407 -13.85 -10.77 12.14
C PRO A 407 -13.10 -9.44 12.20
N THR A 408 -13.52 -8.52 13.07
CA THR A 408 -12.90 -7.20 13.32
C THR A 408 -11.44 -7.35 13.78
N LEU A 409 -11.21 -8.20 14.79
CA LEU A 409 -9.89 -8.51 15.34
C LEU A 409 -9.02 -9.25 14.30
N THR A 410 -9.61 -10.15 13.52
CA THR A 410 -8.93 -10.88 12.44
C THR A 410 -8.41 -9.91 11.37
N VAL A 411 -9.25 -8.98 10.90
CA VAL A 411 -8.86 -7.96 9.92
C VAL A 411 -7.77 -7.04 10.48
N SER A 412 -7.87 -6.68 11.76
CA SER A 412 -6.87 -5.86 12.46
C SER A 412 -5.47 -6.48 12.48
N ILE A 413 -5.35 -7.82 12.45
CA ILE A 413 -4.05 -8.52 12.51
C ILE A 413 -3.50 -8.96 11.15
N ILE A 414 -4.27 -8.83 10.05
CA ILE A 414 -3.80 -9.18 8.70
C ILE A 414 -2.44 -8.53 8.34
N PRO A 415 -2.21 -7.21 8.53
CA PRO A 415 -0.96 -6.56 8.13
C PRO A 415 0.20 -6.72 9.14
N ARG A 416 0.20 -7.77 9.99
CA ARG A 416 1.20 -7.97 11.06
C ARG A 416 2.68 -7.96 10.63
N CYS A 417 2.99 -8.28 9.38
CA CYS A 417 4.37 -8.38 8.87
C CYS A 417 4.91 -7.09 8.20
N ILE A 418 4.14 -5.99 8.20
CA ILE A 418 4.55 -4.71 7.60
C ILE A 418 4.70 -3.65 8.70
N THR A 419 5.17 -2.43 8.38
CA THR A 419 5.32 -1.39 9.40
C THR A 419 4.00 -0.83 9.89
N VAL A 420 3.99 -0.35 11.13
CA VAL A 420 2.81 0.26 11.78
C VAL A 420 2.17 1.33 10.90
N ALA A 421 2.96 2.22 10.27
CA ALA A 421 2.43 3.27 9.40
C ALA A 421 1.66 2.73 8.18
N LEU A 422 2.18 1.69 7.52
CA LEU A 422 1.52 1.03 6.39
C LEU A 422 0.34 0.17 6.85
N ALA A 423 0.49 -0.54 7.97
CA ALA A 423 -0.54 -1.38 8.56
C ALA A 423 -1.78 -0.57 8.95
N LEU A 424 -1.60 0.55 9.66
CA LEU A 424 -2.67 1.50 9.99
C LEU A 424 -3.35 2.05 8.73
N SER A 425 -2.57 2.36 7.69
CA SER A 425 -3.13 2.79 6.40
C SER A 425 -3.98 1.70 5.73
N ILE A 426 -3.61 0.41 5.87
CA ILE A 426 -4.40 -0.72 5.35
C ILE A 426 -5.66 -0.98 6.18
N VAL A 427 -5.59 -1.02 7.52
CA VAL A 427 -6.79 -1.28 8.33
C VAL A 427 -7.79 -0.12 8.26
N SER A 428 -7.36 1.09 7.90
CA SER A 428 -8.27 2.23 7.68
C SER A 428 -9.27 2.04 6.52
N PHE A 429 -9.10 1.02 5.67
CA PHE A 429 -10.09 0.64 4.64
C PHE A 429 -11.17 -0.33 5.15
N PHE A 430 -11.07 -0.81 6.39
CA PHE A 430 -11.98 -1.80 6.97
C PHE A 430 -12.68 -1.21 8.19
N GLU A 431 -13.99 -1.02 8.08
CA GLU A 431 -14.83 -0.56 9.18
C GLU A 431 -14.77 -1.54 10.37
N GLY A 432 -14.78 -1.00 11.59
CA GLY A 432 -14.62 -1.78 12.82
C GLY A 432 -13.21 -2.34 13.11
N ALA A 433 -12.21 -2.07 12.27
CA ALA A 433 -10.84 -2.53 12.54
C ALA A 433 -10.15 -1.74 13.67
N ASN A 434 -9.59 -2.45 14.64
CA ASN A 434 -8.93 -1.84 15.80
C ASN A 434 -7.49 -1.44 15.45
N SER A 435 -7.28 -0.13 15.27
CA SER A 435 -5.97 0.47 14.97
C SER A 435 -4.94 0.29 16.10
N SER A 436 -5.36 0.25 17.37
CA SER A 436 -4.47 0.03 18.52
C SER A 436 -3.91 -1.40 18.49
N LEU A 437 -4.80 -2.39 18.34
CA LEU A 437 -4.44 -3.80 18.14
C LEU A 437 -3.52 -3.99 16.93
N THR A 438 -3.83 -3.33 15.81
CA THR A 438 -3.03 -3.40 14.59
C THR A 438 -1.58 -2.97 14.84
N ALA A 439 -1.39 -1.83 15.52
CA ALA A 439 -0.07 -1.35 15.90
C ALA A 439 0.64 -2.31 16.88
N ALA A 440 -0.07 -2.78 17.91
CA ALA A 440 0.46 -3.72 18.89
C ALA A 440 0.94 -5.03 18.26
N VAL A 441 0.14 -5.63 17.37
CA VAL A 441 0.47 -6.92 16.73
C VAL A 441 1.61 -6.81 15.75
N VAL A 442 1.73 -5.71 15.01
CA VAL A 442 2.93 -5.42 14.22
C VAL A 442 4.16 -5.42 15.12
N VAL A 443 4.14 -4.66 16.23
CA VAL A 443 5.27 -4.56 17.17
C VAL A 443 5.65 -5.93 17.73
N VAL A 444 4.67 -6.71 18.19
CA VAL A 444 4.89 -8.08 18.72
C VAL A 444 5.48 -9.00 17.65
N THR A 445 5.00 -8.95 16.41
CA THR A 445 5.56 -9.74 15.29
C THR A 445 7.04 -9.40 15.06
N GLY A 446 7.36 -8.11 15.09
CA GLY A 446 8.74 -7.63 14.97
C GLY A 446 9.62 -8.04 16.14
N LEU A 447 9.07 -8.12 17.36
CA LEU A 447 9.81 -8.49 18.57
C LEU A 447 10.14 -9.99 18.59
N ILE A 448 9.18 -10.84 18.20
CA ILE A 448 9.43 -12.27 18.00
C ILE A 448 10.55 -12.45 16.97
N GLY A 449 10.50 -11.73 15.85
CA GLY A 449 11.61 -11.68 14.90
C GLY A 449 12.94 -11.25 15.54
N ALA A 450 12.97 -10.09 16.21
CA ALA A 450 14.19 -9.54 16.80
C ALA A 450 14.89 -10.52 17.76
N ASN A 451 14.13 -11.29 18.53
CA ASN A 451 14.66 -12.26 19.48
C ASN A 451 15.07 -13.60 18.82
N PHE A 452 14.22 -14.14 17.93
CA PHE A 452 14.35 -15.54 17.49
C PHE A 452 14.88 -15.71 16.06
N VAL A 453 14.94 -14.65 15.25
CA VAL A 453 15.22 -14.77 13.81
C VAL A 453 16.54 -15.47 13.50
N GLN A 454 17.65 -15.07 14.11
CA GLN A 454 18.95 -15.67 13.84
C GLN A 454 19.00 -17.16 14.21
N ALA A 455 18.50 -17.51 15.40
CA ALA A 455 18.47 -18.91 15.84
C ALA A 455 17.63 -19.79 14.90
N VAL A 456 16.51 -19.27 14.38
CA VAL A 456 15.69 -19.97 13.39
C VAL A 456 16.38 -20.04 12.03
N LEU A 457 16.99 -18.96 11.53
CA LEU A 457 17.74 -18.94 10.27
C LEU A 457 18.92 -19.92 10.29
N ASP A 458 19.64 -20.02 11.41
CA ASP A 458 20.77 -20.93 11.60
C ASP A 458 20.30 -22.40 11.60
N ASN A 459 19.20 -22.69 12.33
CA ASN A 459 18.56 -24.01 12.38
C ASN A 459 17.96 -24.44 11.02
N LEU A 460 17.45 -23.49 10.22
CA LEU A 460 17.00 -23.71 8.84
C LEU A 460 18.14 -23.73 7.82
N ASN A 461 19.39 -23.58 8.28
CA ASN A 461 20.61 -23.53 7.47
C ASN A 461 20.62 -22.46 6.36
N PHE A 462 19.96 -21.32 6.57
CA PHE A 462 20.06 -20.18 5.65
C PHE A 462 21.41 -19.48 5.91
N ARG A 463 22.40 -19.73 5.04
CA ARG A 463 23.79 -19.27 5.24
C ARG A 463 24.12 -17.92 4.60
N ASP A 464 23.39 -17.51 3.57
CA ASP A 464 23.70 -16.29 2.81
C ASP A 464 22.92 -15.06 3.29
N PRO A 465 23.52 -13.85 3.24
CA PRO A 465 22.89 -12.62 3.72
C PRO A 465 21.65 -12.21 2.91
N ILE A 466 21.50 -12.70 1.67
CA ILE A 466 20.37 -12.39 0.80
C ILE A 466 19.11 -13.09 1.33
N ALA A 467 19.15 -14.43 1.47
CA ALA A 467 18.04 -15.21 1.98
C ALA A 467 17.70 -14.84 3.42
N ARG A 468 18.71 -14.63 4.28
CA ARG A 468 18.53 -14.19 5.67
C ARG A 468 17.88 -12.80 5.75
N GLY A 469 18.31 -11.86 4.93
CA GLY A 469 17.79 -10.49 4.92
C GLY A 469 16.35 -10.40 4.40
N ILE A 470 16.06 -11.04 3.26
CA ILE A 470 14.70 -11.16 2.70
C ILE A 470 13.76 -11.79 3.73
N ALA A 471 14.13 -12.97 4.26
CA ALA A 471 13.25 -13.73 5.15
C ALA A 471 12.94 -12.98 6.45
N THR A 472 13.90 -12.20 6.94
CA THR A 472 13.74 -11.37 8.14
C THR A 472 12.82 -10.18 7.88
N ALA A 473 13.07 -9.39 6.83
CA ALA A 473 12.28 -8.19 6.56
C ALA A 473 10.83 -8.52 6.18
N SER A 474 10.60 -9.58 5.39
CA SER A 474 9.26 -10.01 4.99
C SER A 474 8.44 -10.69 6.10
N SER A 475 9.06 -11.10 7.21
CA SER A 475 8.37 -11.73 8.35
C SER A 475 8.27 -10.83 9.59
N ALA A 476 9.27 -9.98 9.85
CA ALA A 476 9.43 -9.22 11.08
C ALA A 476 9.74 -7.73 10.87
N HIS A 477 9.49 -7.21 9.66
CA HIS A 477 9.57 -5.80 9.27
C HIS A 477 10.86 -5.09 9.75
N GLY A 478 10.76 -3.80 10.10
CA GLY A 478 11.87 -2.96 10.51
C GLY A 478 12.52 -3.39 11.83
N LEU A 479 11.76 -3.95 12.79
CA LEU A 479 12.30 -4.33 14.10
C LEU A 479 13.19 -5.59 14.01
N GLY A 480 12.73 -6.61 13.27
CA GLY A 480 13.55 -7.78 12.95
C GLY A 480 14.76 -7.43 12.07
N THR A 481 14.57 -6.54 11.09
CA THR A 481 15.65 -5.99 10.26
C THR A 481 16.75 -5.34 11.11
N ALA A 482 16.37 -4.51 12.08
CA ALA A 482 17.30 -3.83 12.98
C ALA A 482 18.11 -4.83 13.83
N ALA A 483 17.45 -5.85 14.39
CA ALA A 483 18.10 -6.88 15.18
C ALA A 483 19.05 -7.78 14.39
N LEU A 484 18.69 -8.16 13.14
CA LEU A 484 19.57 -8.94 12.27
C LEU A 484 20.80 -8.11 11.87
N SER A 485 20.58 -6.91 11.31
CA SER A 485 21.64 -6.04 10.79
C SER A 485 22.63 -5.54 11.85
N ALA A 486 22.25 -5.52 13.12
CA ALA A 486 23.16 -5.24 14.23
C ALA A 486 24.26 -6.31 14.42
N LYS A 487 24.04 -7.56 13.97
CA LYS A 487 25.06 -8.64 14.02
C LYS A 487 25.59 -9.03 12.63
N GLU A 488 24.72 -8.99 11.63
CA GLU A 488 24.96 -9.34 10.22
C GLU A 488 24.67 -8.13 9.32
N PRO A 489 25.54 -7.10 9.33
CA PRO A 489 25.30 -5.86 8.58
C PRO A 489 25.27 -6.07 7.06
N GLU A 490 25.82 -7.19 6.56
CA GLU A 490 25.79 -7.60 5.16
C GLU A 490 24.37 -7.95 4.67
N ALA A 491 23.46 -8.32 5.58
CA ALA A 491 22.06 -8.61 5.26
C ALA A 491 21.19 -7.34 5.11
N LEU A 492 21.63 -6.20 5.68
CA LEU A 492 20.85 -4.95 5.72
C LEU A 492 20.34 -4.46 4.34
N PRO A 493 21.12 -4.52 3.24
CA PRO A 493 20.66 -4.08 1.92
C PRO A 493 19.50 -4.91 1.38
N PHE A 494 19.48 -6.22 1.68
CA PHE A 494 18.41 -7.12 1.28
C PHE A 494 17.17 -6.93 2.14
N CYS A 495 17.35 -6.71 3.45
CA CYS A 495 16.27 -6.28 4.33
C CYS A 495 15.61 -4.98 3.83
N ALA A 496 16.43 -3.98 3.48
CA ALA A 496 15.96 -2.68 3.00
C ALA A 496 15.12 -2.78 1.72
N ILE A 497 15.55 -3.61 0.76
CA ILE A 497 14.79 -3.83 -0.47
C ILE A 497 13.48 -4.57 -0.18
N ALA A 498 13.53 -5.68 0.55
CA ALA A 498 12.33 -6.43 0.91
C ALA A 498 11.31 -5.56 1.67
N TYR A 499 11.79 -4.75 2.61
CA TYR A 499 11.01 -3.74 3.33
C TYR A 499 10.35 -2.72 2.38
N ALA A 500 11.12 -2.14 1.45
CA ALA A 500 10.63 -1.12 0.54
C ALA A 500 9.65 -1.68 -0.52
N LEU A 501 9.89 -2.91 -1.00
CA LEU A 501 9.00 -3.60 -1.94
C LEU A 501 7.69 -4.01 -1.28
N THR A 502 7.73 -4.53 -0.05
CA THR A 502 6.53 -4.85 0.75
C THR A 502 5.68 -3.59 0.96
N GLY A 503 6.31 -2.44 1.21
CA GLY A 503 5.61 -1.16 1.29
C GLY A 503 5.05 -0.64 -0.04
N GLY A 504 5.84 -0.74 -1.12
CA GLY A 504 5.46 -0.27 -2.45
C GLY A 504 4.23 -1.00 -3.00
N GLN A 505 4.23 -2.34 -2.96
CA GLN A 505 3.14 -3.18 -3.49
C GLN A 505 1.79 -2.89 -2.82
N LEU A 506 1.81 -2.55 -1.53
CA LEU A 506 0.60 -2.25 -0.76
C LEU A 506 0.17 -0.78 -0.94
N ALA A 507 1.11 0.15 -1.10
CA ALA A 507 0.82 1.56 -1.29
C ALA A 507 0.42 1.91 -2.74
N GLU A 508 0.79 1.11 -3.75
CA GLU A 508 0.28 1.24 -5.12
C GLU A 508 -1.25 1.08 -5.15
N LYS A 509 -1.80 0.13 -4.37
CA LYS A 509 -3.25 -0.02 -4.15
C LYS A 509 -3.88 1.16 -3.39
N GLN A 510 -3.09 1.94 -2.65
CA GLN A 510 -3.57 3.10 -1.89
C GLN A 510 -3.56 4.40 -2.71
N ASN A 511 -2.84 4.47 -3.83
CA ASN A 511 -2.63 5.72 -4.57
C ASN A 511 -3.77 6.10 -5.53
N VAL A 512 -4.95 5.48 -5.39
CA VAL A 512 -6.18 5.83 -6.14
C VAL A 512 -6.82 7.12 -5.56
N LYS A 513 -5.99 8.11 -5.17
CA LYS A 513 -6.37 9.28 -4.35
C LYS A 513 -6.94 10.45 -5.15
N GLY A 514 -7.91 10.12 -5.98
CA GLY A 514 -8.81 11.06 -6.64
C GLY A 514 -10.06 10.36 -7.17
N LYS A 515 -10.12 9.03 -7.13
CA LYS A 515 -11.21 8.21 -7.66
C LYS A 515 -11.80 7.34 -6.55
N LEU A 516 -13.04 7.63 -6.17
CA LEU A 516 -13.85 6.78 -5.29
C LEU A 516 -14.83 6.00 -6.14
N SER A 517 -14.85 4.67 -6.00
CA SER A 517 -15.84 3.82 -6.66
C SER A 517 -16.60 3.04 -5.60
N ILE A 518 -17.85 3.44 -5.33
CA ILE A 518 -18.76 2.75 -4.43
C ILE A 518 -19.57 1.78 -5.27
N LEU A 519 -19.46 0.49 -4.93
CA LEU A 519 -20.10 -0.62 -5.62
C LEU A 519 -21.11 -1.28 -4.69
N HIS A 520 -22.09 -1.98 -5.25
CA HIS A 520 -23.09 -2.73 -4.48
C HIS A 520 -23.98 -1.88 -3.58
N LEU A 521 -24.35 -0.69 -4.05
CA LEU A 521 -25.26 0.22 -3.35
C LEU A 521 -26.64 -0.42 -3.09
N GLU A 522 -27.00 -1.50 -3.80
CA GLU A 522 -28.18 -2.33 -3.53
C GLU A 522 -28.16 -3.09 -2.17
N ARG A 523 -27.11 -2.92 -1.36
CA ARG A 523 -26.92 -3.61 -0.06
C ARG A 523 -26.97 -2.69 1.16
N VAL A 524 -27.18 -1.39 0.96
CA VAL A 524 -27.37 -0.45 2.08
C VAL A 524 -28.70 -0.82 2.76
N GLU A 525 -28.67 -1.24 4.02
CA GLU A 525 -29.89 -1.63 4.76
C GLU A 525 -30.68 -0.41 5.26
N ASN A 526 -29.98 0.68 5.61
CA ASN A 526 -30.56 1.91 6.13
C ASN A 526 -29.99 3.14 5.41
N PRO A 527 -30.81 3.92 4.66
CA PRO A 527 -30.37 5.13 3.96
C PRO A 527 -30.00 6.32 4.86
N VAL A 528 -30.24 6.23 6.18
CA VAL A 528 -29.84 7.28 7.14
C VAL A 528 -28.36 7.15 7.50
N ASP A 529 -27.86 5.91 7.64
CA ASP A 529 -26.45 5.65 8.01
C ASP A 529 -25.48 6.12 6.91
N THR A 530 -25.96 6.21 5.66
CA THR A 530 -25.20 6.78 4.54
C THR A 530 -25.07 8.31 4.58
N LYS A 531 -25.80 9.05 5.44
CA LYS A 531 -25.49 10.47 5.69
C LYS A 531 -24.23 10.67 6.55
N GLU A 532 -23.84 9.67 7.35
CA GLU A 532 -22.53 9.64 8.00
C GLU A 532 -21.42 9.11 7.07
N ALA A 533 -21.78 8.54 5.90
CA ALA A 533 -20.79 8.11 4.93
C ALA A 533 -19.97 9.31 4.45
N THR A 534 -18.65 9.16 4.54
CA THR A 534 -17.65 10.23 4.49
C THR A 534 -17.48 10.86 3.08
N VAL A 535 -18.52 10.98 2.25
CA VAL A 535 -18.44 11.46 0.86
C VAL A 535 -18.43 12.98 0.81
N ALA A 536 -19.36 13.65 1.49
CA ALA A 536 -19.39 15.11 1.61
C ALA A 536 -18.10 15.69 2.24
N GLN A 537 -17.46 14.94 3.16
CA GLN A 537 -16.22 15.33 3.84
C GLN A 537 -14.94 15.10 2.99
N LYS A 538 -15.04 14.61 1.74
CA LYS A 538 -13.88 14.35 0.86
C LYS A 538 -13.62 15.49 -0.13
N GLU A 539 -13.17 16.63 0.39
CA GLU A 539 -12.82 17.86 -0.35
C GLU A 539 -11.92 17.65 -1.60
N ASN A 540 -11.12 16.58 -1.59
CA ASN A 540 -10.12 16.23 -2.62
C ASN A 540 -10.60 15.14 -3.61
N LEU A 541 -11.90 14.89 -3.72
CA LEU A 541 -12.45 13.92 -4.66
C LEU A 541 -12.60 14.51 -6.06
N HIS A 542 -12.04 13.86 -7.09
CA HIS A 542 -12.10 14.34 -8.47
C HIS A 542 -12.87 13.41 -9.42
N HIS A 543 -13.08 12.15 -9.03
CA HIS A 543 -13.81 11.15 -9.80
C HIS A 543 -14.64 10.33 -8.82
N LEU A 544 -15.97 10.38 -8.95
CA LEU A 544 -16.90 9.55 -8.21
C LEU A 544 -17.57 8.54 -9.16
N THR A 545 -17.56 7.26 -8.80
CA THR A 545 -18.34 6.20 -9.45
C THR A 545 -19.30 5.60 -8.43
N LEU A 546 -20.60 5.61 -8.72
CA LEU A 546 -21.65 4.95 -7.95
C LEU A 546 -22.24 3.83 -8.82
N ASN A 547 -22.24 2.58 -8.34
CA ASN A 547 -22.64 1.43 -9.13
C ASN A 547 -23.61 0.51 -8.37
N TRP A 548 -24.77 0.28 -8.99
CA TRP A 548 -25.78 -0.71 -8.62
C TRP A 548 -25.72 -1.93 -9.54
N ARG A 549 -26.00 -3.11 -8.98
CA ARG A 549 -25.98 -4.36 -9.75
C ARG A 549 -27.16 -4.46 -10.73
N LYS A 550 -26.81 -4.67 -12.01
CA LYS A 550 -27.72 -4.68 -13.19
C LYS A 550 -28.90 -5.69 -13.16
N TYR A 551 -28.91 -6.70 -12.29
CA TYR A 551 -29.84 -7.85 -12.39
C TYR A 551 -30.40 -8.28 -11.02
N ARG A 552 -31.16 -7.40 -10.36
CA ARG A 552 -32.04 -7.76 -9.23
C ARG A 552 -33.35 -6.98 -9.37
N GLU A 553 -34.45 -7.70 -9.49
CA GLU A 553 -35.81 -7.15 -9.67
C GLU A 553 -36.48 -6.74 -8.35
N SER A 554 -35.90 -7.14 -7.22
CA SER A 554 -36.48 -7.07 -5.88
C SER A 554 -36.00 -5.89 -5.03
N GLU A 555 -35.77 -4.73 -5.64
CA GLU A 555 -35.24 -3.52 -4.99
C GLU A 555 -36.27 -2.40 -5.15
N SER A 556 -36.73 -1.81 -4.05
CA SER A 556 -37.74 -0.74 -4.07
C SER A 556 -37.16 0.56 -4.61
N GLN A 557 -37.94 1.27 -5.44
CA GLN A 557 -37.50 2.49 -6.12
C GLN A 557 -37.19 3.60 -5.10
N GLU A 558 -38.06 3.77 -4.10
CA GLU A 558 -37.92 4.70 -2.98
C GLU A 558 -36.61 4.49 -2.20
N HIS A 559 -36.18 3.24 -2.00
CA HIS A 559 -34.96 2.94 -1.25
C HIS A 559 -33.71 3.32 -2.04
N ALA A 560 -33.66 3.00 -3.33
CA ALA A 560 -32.56 3.40 -4.20
C ALA A 560 -32.42 4.93 -4.30
N GLU A 561 -33.55 5.64 -4.31
CA GLU A 561 -33.63 7.10 -4.28
C GLU A 561 -33.08 7.67 -2.99
N GLN A 562 -33.56 7.21 -1.83
CA GLN A 562 -33.07 7.64 -0.51
C GLN A 562 -31.56 7.39 -0.34
N VAL A 563 -31.04 6.25 -0.85
CA VAL A 563 -29.60 5.96 -0.84
C VAL A 563 -28.82 6.95 -1.70
N LEU A 564 -29.28 7.29 -2.91
CA LEU A 564 -28.56 8.28 -3.75
C LEU A 564 -28.69 9.71 -3.21
N GLU A 565 -29.83 10.09 -2.61
CA GLU A 565 -30.03 11.37 -1.93
C GLU A 565 -29.07 11.52 -0.75
N SER A 566 -28.88 10.47 0.05
CA SER A 566 -27.94 10.47 1.20
C SER A 566 -26.45 10.55 0.82
N LEU A 567 -26.10 10.31 -0.44
CA LEU A 567 -24.71 10.26 -0.94
C LEU A 567 -24.26 11.59 -1.58
N GLU A 568 -24.78 12.71 -1.08
CA GLU A 568 -24.46 14.07 -1.55
C GLU A 568 -22.93 14.29 -1.67
N PRO A 569 -22.40 14.58 -2.87
CA PRO A 569 -20.98 14.80 -3.08
C PRO A 569 -20.58 16.25 -2.76
N HIS A 570 -19.37 16.43 -2.23
CA HIS A 570 -18.74 17.75 -2.12
C HIS A 570 -18.71 18.48 -3.50
N PRO A 571 -18.84 19.81 -3.62
CA PRO A 571 -18.87 20.56 -4.89
C PRO A 571 -17.62 20.52 -5.84
N ASN A 572 -16.68 19.60 -5.63
CA ASN A 572 -15.38 19.52 -6.34
C ASN A 572 -15.18 18.35 -7.35
N PRO A 573 -16.11 17.42 -7.66
CA PRO A 573 -15.83 16.33 -8.58
C PRO A 573 -15.64 16.85 -10.00
N LYS A 574 -14.57 16.41 -10.65
CA LYS A 574 -14.33 16.66 -12.08
C LYS A 574 -15.01 15.60 -12.96
N GLN A 575 -15.29 14.42 -12.41
CA GLN A 575 -15.94 13.31 -13.11
C GLN A 575 -16.97 12.64 -12.19
N LEU A 576 -18.21 12.49 -12.66
CA LEU A 576 -19.27 11.76 -11.96
C LEU A 576 -19.81 10.67 -12.89
N LYS A 577 -19.85 9.44 -12.37
CA LYS A 577 -20.40 8.29 -13.07
C LYS A 577 -21.40 7.55 -12.18
N ILE A 578 -22.61 7.36 -12.67
CA ILE A 578 -23.68 6.63 -11.99
C ILE A 578 -24.14 5.50 -12.92
N GLU A 579 -24.09 4.26 -12.44
CA GLU A 579 -24.43 3.06 -13.21
C GLU A 579 -25.44 2.18 -12.48
N GLY A 580 -26.44 1.69 -13.21
CA GLY A 580 -27.41 0.70 -12.73
C GLY A 580 -28.50 1.26 -11.81
N PHE A 581 -28.54 2.57 -11.57
CA PHE A 581 -29.56 3.24 -10.74
C PHE A 581 -30.98 2.93 -11.23
N LYS A 582 -31.95 2.79 -10.31
CA LYS A 582 -33.28 2.22 -10.60
C LYS A 582 -34.49 3.09 -10.22
N SER A 583 -34.30 4.26 -9.59
CA SER A 583 -35.43 5.17 -9.37
C SER A 583 -35.85 5.87 -10.68
N ILE A 584 -37.05 6.41 -10.67
CA ILE A 584 -37.67 7.25 -11.70
C ILE A 584 -37.37 8.74 -11.51
N HIS A 585 -36.94 9.16 -10.31
CA HIS A 585 -36.60 10.54 -9.97
C HIS A 585 -35.08 10.73 -9.76
N PHE A 586 -34.63 11.98 -9.92
CA PHE A 586 -33.27 12.41 -9.61
C PHE A 586 -33.20 13.01 -8.20
N PRO A 587 -32.07 12.87 -7.50
CA PRO A 587 -31.84 13.48 -6.18
C PRO A 587 -31.73 15.01 -6.28
N HIS A 588 -32.03 15.71 -5.19
CA HIS A 588 -32.10 17.18 -5.17
C HIS A 588 -30.78 17.84 -5.59
N TRP A 589 -29.66 17.31 -5.09
CA TRP A 589 -28.31 17.80 -5.37
C TRP A 589 -27.86 17.65 -6.83
N ILE A 590 -28.53 16.83 -7.66
CA ILE A 590 -28.32 16.80 -9.13
C ILE A 590 -29.13 17.88 -9.84
N CYS A 591 -30.27 18.29 -9.26
CA CYS A 591 -31.10 19.35 -9.81
C CYS A 591 -30.65 20.77 -9.43
N GLU A 592 -29.70 20.92 -8.51
CA GLU A 592 -29.05 22.19 -8.18
C GLU A 592 -27.83 22.49 -9.08
N PRO A 593 -27.87 23.53 -9.94
CA PRO A 593 -26.76 23.81 -10.88
C PRO A 593 -25.43 24.18 -10.20
N ILE A 594 -25.50 24.74 -9.00
CA ILE A 594 -24.35 25.33 -8.28
C ILE A 594 -23.40 24.25 -7.74
N LEU A 595 -23.94 23.10 -7.33
CA LEU A 595 -23.19 21.99 -6.72
C LEU A 595 -22.25 21.26 -7.70
N LEU A 596 -22.51 21.35 -9.01
CA LEU A 596 -21.86 20.53 -10.04
C LEU A 596 -21.15 21.35 -11.15
N ASP A 597 -21.03 22.67 -11.02
CA ASP A 597 -20.51 23.52 -12.11
C ASP A 597 -19.04 23.24 -12.49
N ASN A 598 -18.26 22.63 -11.58
CA ASN A 598 -16.88 22.17 -11.81
C ASN A 598 -16.78 20.84 -12.61
N LEU A 599 -17.91 20.20 -12.95
CA LEU A 599 -17.93 18.86 -13.52
C LEU A 599 -17.54 18.88 -15.01
N PHE A 600 -16.52 18.09 -15.37
CA PHE A 600 -16.02 17.95 -16.75
C PHE A 600 -16.65 16.77 -17.50
N LEU A 601 -16.92 15.66 -16.80
CA LEU A 601 -17.48 14.43 -17.38
C LEU A 601 -18.64 13.90 -16.52
N LEU A 602 -19.81 13.75 -17.15
CA LEU A 602 -20.98 13.09 -16.58
C LEU A 602 -21.32 11.83 -17.39
N SER A 603 -21.47 10.69 -16.70
CA SER A 603 -21.93 9.45 -17.32
C SER A 603 -23.05 8.82 -16.49
N TYR A 604 -24.24 8.75 -17.07
CA TYR A 604 -25.47 8.26 -16.45
C TYR A 604 -25.98 7.05 -17.23
N LEU A 605 -25.83 5.85 -16.66
CA LEU A 605 -26.21 4.58 -17.27
C LEU A 605 -27.28 3.90 -16.42
N ILE A 606 -28.55 4.11 -16.76
CA ILE A 606 -29.68 3.77 -15.87
C ILE A 606 -30.07 2.29 -16.02
N GLY A 607 -30.47 1.64 -14.92
CA GLY A 607 -30.98 0.26 -14.89
C GLY A 607 -32.47 0.12 -15.23
N ARG A 608 -33.23 1.21 -15.17
CA ARG A 608 -34.67 1.33 -15.47
C ARG A 608 -34.91 2.61 -16.28
N PHE A 609 -36.14 2.79 -16.76
CA PHE A 609 -36.53 3.95 -17.54
C PHE A 609 -36.88 5.13 -16.62
N VAL A 610 -36.10 6.21 -16.70
CA VAL A 610 -36.40 7.48 -16.04
C VAL A 610 -37.35 8.32 -16.90
N LEU A 611 -38.15 9.14 -16.23
CA LEU A 611 -39.14 10.04 -16.83
C LEU A 611 -38.43 11.25 -17.45
N ASP A 612 -37.91 12.18 -16.63
CA ASP A 612 -37.42 13.49 -17.07
C ASP A 612 -35.89 13.64 -16.95
N LEU A 613 -35.32 14.69 -17.57
CA LEU A 613 -33.89 15.02 -17.49
C LEU A 613 -33.65 16.22 -16.53
N PRO A 614 -32.60 16.21 -15.69
CA PRO A 614 -32.23 17.34 -14.85
C PRO A 614 -31.64 18.50 -15.68
N PRO A 615 -31.54 19.73 -15.13
CA PRO A 615 -31.10 20.94 -15.84
C PRO A 615 -29.57 21.01 -16.13
N LEU A 616 -29.01 19.94 -16.71
CA LEU A 616 -27.58 19.78 -17.01
C LEU A 616 -27.00 20.83 -17.97
N GLY A 617 -27.85 21.51 -18.73
CA GLY A 617 -27.47 22.57 -19.66
C GLY A 617 -26.84 23.80 -19.01
N MET A 618 -27.07 24.00 -17.70
CA MET A 618 -26.50 25.11 -16.93
C MET A 618 -25.07 24.88 -16.44
N LEU A 619 -24.48 23.69 -16.66
CA LEU A 619 -23.13 23.35 -16.18
C LEU A 619 -22.06 23.88 -17.14
N HIS A 620 -21.34 24.92 -16.73
CA HIS A 620 -20.41 25.65 -17.61
C HIS A 620 -19.11 24.88 -17.90
N SER A 621 -18.69 23.95 -17.05
CA SER A 621 -17.48 23.15 -17.27
C SER A 621 -17.70 21.84 -18.04
N LEU A 622 -18.96 21.45 -18.29
CA LEU A 622 -19.30 20.12 -18.81
C LEU A 622 -18.86 19.94 -20.26
N ARG A 623 -17.93 19.01 -20.51
CA ARG A 623 -17.42 18.70 -21.85
C ARG A 623 -17.88 17.36 -22.40
N ASN A 624 -17.99 16.35 -21.53
CA ASN A 624 -18.35 14.99 -21.93
C ASN A 624 -19.61 14.55 -21.20
N LEU A 625 -20.68 14.29 -21.95
CA LEU A 625 -21.97 13.82 -21.43
C LEU A 625 -22.32 12.46 -22.04
N THR A 626 -22.66 11.48 -21.22
CA THR A 626 -23.19 10.18 -21.65
C THR A 626 -24.49 9.89 -20.90
N LEU A 627 -25.57 9.67 -21.64
CA LEU A 627 -26.90 9.34 -21.13
C LEU A 627 -27.38 8.04 -21.77
N SER A 628 -28.00 7.15 -20.99
CA SER A 628 -28.52 5.87 -21.48
C SER A 628 -29.86 5.54 -20.82
N ARG A 629 -30.85 5.08 -21.61
CA ARG A 629 -32.16 4.53 -21.17
C ARG A 629 -33.14 5.53 -20.52
N ILE A 630 -33.43 6.63 -21.21
CA ILE A 630 -34.42 7.66 -20.80
C ILE A 630 -35.64 7.62 -21.72
N ASN A 631 -36.85 7.52 -21.15
CA ASN A 631 -38.04 7.17 -21.94
C ASN A 631 -39.02 8.31 -22.25
N ASN A 632 -39.15 9.34 -21.40
CA ASN A 632 -40.26 10.32 -21.54
C ASN A 632 -39.84 11.66 -22.17
N VAL A 633 -38.56 11.82 -22.51
CA VAL A 633 -38.02 13.03 -23.11
C VAL A 633 -38.24 13.02 -24.63
N GLU A 634 -39.22 13.81 -25.08
CA GLU A 634 -39.49 14.08 -26.51
C GLU A 634 -38.53 15.13 -27.08
N TYR A 635 -38.27 16.18 -26.30
CA TYR A 635 -37.29 17.24 -26.55
C TYR A 635 -36.70 17.71 -25.22
N PRO A 636 -35.39 18.06 -25.13
CA PRO A 636 -34.73 18.38 -23.85
C PRO A 636 -35.26 19.62 -23.13
N GLU A 637 -35.90 20.55 -23.85
CA GLU A 637 -36.39 21.82 -23.30
C GLU A 637 -37.75 21.72 -22.59
N LYS A 638 -38.35 20.53 -22.51
CA LYS A 638 -39.61 20.29 -21.79
C LYS A 638 -39.38 20.49 -20.29
N GLU A 639 -40.26 21.23 -19.62
CA GLU A 639 -40.14 21.48 -18.17
C GLU A 639 -40.12 20.15 -17.40
N SER A 640 -39.04 19.91 -16.67
CA SER A 640 -38.89 18.73 -15.80
C SER A 640 -39.56 18.95 -14.46
N HIS A 641 -39.87 17.87 -13.73
CA HIS A 641 -40.27 17.97 -12.32
C HIS A 641 -39.27 18.73 -11.42
N CYS A 642 -38.01 18.94 -11.85
CA CYS A 642 -37.03 19.78 -11.14
C CYS A 642 -37.14 21.30 -11.43
N GLY A 643 -38.23 21.78 -12.04
CA GLY A 643 -38.59 23.21 -12.07
C GLY A 643 -37.68 24.11 -12.93
N GLY A 644 -36.86 23.53 -13.80
CA GLY A 644 -35.93 24.26 -14.66
C GLY A 644 -36.12 23.95 -16.14
N ALA A 645 -36.31 24.98 -16.97
CA ALA A 645 -36.19 24.88 -18.41
C ALA A 645 -34.71 24.78 -18.82
N MET A 646 -34.39 23.80 -19.68
CA MET A 646 -33.02 23.50 -20.09
C MET A 646 -32.42 24.63 -20.93
N ARG A 647 -31.35 25.27 -20.44
CA ARG A 647 -30.64 26.36 -21.14
C ARG A 647 -29.35 25.84 -21.83
N ARG A 648 -28.91 26.55 -22.88
CA ARG A 648 -27.83 26.21 -23.83
C ARG A 648 -26.54 25.68 -23.19
N PHE A 649 -26.05 24.52 -23.63
CA PHE A 649 -24.76 23.96 -23.21
C PHE A 649 -23.59 24.77 -23.80
N SER A 650 -22.94 25.61 -23.01
CA SER A 650 -21.86 26.48 -23.49
C SER A 650 -20.56 25.75 -23.86
N SER A 651 -20.30 24.56 -23.32
CA SER A 651 -18.95 23.95 -23.36
C SER A 651 -18.91 22.46 -23.65
N LEU A 652 -20.04 21.85 -24.03
CA LEU A 652 -20.14 20.43 -24.35
C LEU A 652 -19.44 20.11 -25.67
N GLN A 653 -18.52 19.15 -25.64
CA GLN A 653 -17.70 18.71 -26.78
C GLN A 653 -18.08 17.30 -27.25
N THR A 654 -18.34 16.37 -26.32
CA THR A 654 -18.76 15.00 -26.63
C THR A 654 -20.11 14.70 -26.00
N LEU A 655 -21.08 14.29 -26.81
CA LEU A 655 -22.39 13.79 -26.39
C LEU A 655 -22.56 12.34 -26.83
N LYS A 656 -22.94 11.47 -25.90
CA LYS A 656 -23.36 10.10 -26.18
C LYS A 656 -24.77 9.87 -25.65
N ILE A 657 -25.68 9.44 -26.51
CA ILE A 657 -27.04 9.02 -26.15
C ILE A 657 -27.26 7.57 -26.58
N GLU A 658 -27.81 6.77 -25.66
CA GLU A 658 -28.17 5.37 -25.89
C GLU A 658 -29.61 5.12 -25.44
N TYR A 659 -30.42 4.43 -26.25
CA TYR A 659 -31.76 3.96 -25.89
C TYR A 659 -32.71 5.10 -25.44
N PHE A 660 -33.03 6.02 -26.36
CA PHE A 660 -34.03 7.09 -26.16
C PHE A 660 -35.24 6.86 -27.11
N PRO A 661 -36.24 6.05 -26.72
CA PRO A 661 -37.31 5.63 -27.62
C PRO A 661 -38.36 6.71 -27.95
N ARG A 662 -38.32 7.87 -27.27
CA ARG A 662 -39.23 9.01 -27.53
C ARG A 662 -38.54 10.29 -28.00
N LEU A 663 -37.20 10.35 -28.01
CA LEU A 663 -36.49 11.58 -28.36
C LEU A 663 -36.66 11.88 -29.84
N GLU A 664 -37.33 12.98 -30.15
CA GLU A 664 -37.62 13.41 -31.51
C GLU A 664 -36.60 14.43 -32.01
N ARG A 665 -36.22 15.43 -31.19
CA ARG A 665 -35.30 16.52 -31.56
C ARG A 665 -34.48 17.01 -30.37
N PHE A 666 -33.33 17.66 -30.65
CA PHE A 666 -32.49 18.29 -29.63
C PHE A 666 -32.93 19.70 -29.21
N SER A 667 -33.80 20.37 -29.97
CA SER A 667 -34.33 21.72 -29.69
C SER A 667 -35.77 21.82 -30.20
N ARG A 668 -36.60 22.64 -29.54
CA ARG A 668 -37.98 22.93 -29.96
C ARG A 668 -38.02 23.97 -31.07
N ASP A 669 -37.16 24.99 -30.97
CA ASP A 669 -37.11 26.12 -31.90
C ASP A 669 -35.90 25.97 -32.86
N ASN A 670 -36.16 25.96 -34.17
CA ASN A 670 -35.12 25.84 -35.21
C ASN A 670 -34.05 26.96 -35.15
N GLU A 671 -34.34 28.08 -34.48
CA GLU A 671 -33.47 29.26 -34.39
C GLU A 671 -32.46 29.18 -33.22
N ARG A 672 -32.62 28.23 -32.29
CA ARG A 672 -31.79 28.15 -31.07
C ARG A 672 -30.97 26.87 -31.06
N GLU A 673 -29.67 27.00 -31.34
CA GLU A 673 -28.70 25.93 -31.11
C GLU A 673 -28.57 25.67 -29.60
N LEU A 674 -28.90 24.46 -29.15
CA LEU A 674 -28.70 24.05 -27.76
C LEU A 674 -27.25 23.58 -27.49
N LEU A 675 -26.50 23.23 -28.55
CA LEU A 675 -25.25 22.46 -28.52
C LEU A 675 -24.13 23.07 -29.40
N PRO A 676 -23.76 24.36 -29.25
CA PRO A 676 -22.91 25.08 -30.20
C PRO A 676 -21.47 24.58 -30.37
N ASN A 677 -20.90 23.90 -29.35
CA ASN A 677 -19.49 23.51 -29.33
C ASN A 677 -19.28 21.99 -29.47
N LEU A 678 -20.31 21.26 -29.90
CA LEU A 678 -20.33 19.80 -29.96
C LEU A 678 -19.47 19.26 -31.12
N THR A 679 -18.33 18.66 -30.80
CA THR A 679 -17.40 18.10 -31.81
C THR A 679 -17.64 16.63 -32.09
N LYS A 680 -18.16 15.86 -31.13
CA LYS A 680 -18.48 14.43 -31.29
C LYS A 680 -19.86 14.07 -30.75
N LEU A 681 -20.64 13.38 -31.57
CA LEU A 681 -21.95 12.82 -31.22
C LEU A 681 -21.93 11.31 -31.45
N THR A 682 -22.39 10.55 -30.46
CA THR A 682 -22.67 9.12 -30.59
C THR A 682 -24.13 8.85 -30.25
N VAL A 683 -24.88 8.26 -31.18
CA VAL A 683 -26.30 7.91 -31.04
C VAL A 683 -26.44 6.39 -31.15
N SER A 684 -27.24 5.79 -30.27
CA SER A 684 -27.57 4.36 -30.33
C SER A 684 -28.99 4.09 -29.86
N ASP A 685 -29.75 3.24 -30.58
CA ASP A 685 -31.12 2.84 -30.19
C ASP A 685 -32.09 4.04 -29.99
N CYS A 686 -32.05 5.03 -30.89
CA CYS A 686 -32.82 6.28 -30.82
C CYS A 686 -33.77 6.43 -32.02
N TYR A 687 -34.70 5.49 -32.19
CA TYR A 687 -35.49 5.28 -33.43
C TYR A 687 -36.43 6.41 -33.85
N LYS A 688 -36.65 7.45 -33.02
CA LYS A 688 -37.52 8.61 -33.34
C LYS A 688 -36.74 9.90 -33.66
N LEU A 689 -35.42 9.89 -33.50
CA LEU A 689 -34.61 11.09 -33.59
C LEU A 689 -34.50 11.54 -35.04
N HIS A 690 -34.94 12.76 -35.33
CA HIS A 690 -34.93 13.33 -36.67
C HIS A 690 -34.51 14.80 -36.63
N ARG A 691 -33.94 15.33 -37.72
CA ARG A 691 -33.51 16.73 -37.90
C ARG A 691 -32.39 17.20 -36.94
N CYS A 692 -31.15 16.80 -37.26
CA CYS A 692 -29.93 17.23 -36.57
C CYS A 692 -29.23 18.48 -37.17
N HIS A 693 -29.91 19.28 -37.99
CA HIS A 693 -29.29 20.31 -38.85
C HIS A 693 -28.60 21.46 -38.09
N SER A 694 -28.87 21.64 -36.80
CA SER A 694 -28.35 22.72 -35.95
C SER A 694 -27.00 22.39 -35.27
N LEU A 695 -26.32 21.33 -35.69
CA LEU A 695 -25.04 20.88 -35.13
C LEU A 695 -23.85 21.29 -36.02
N VAL A 696 -23.70 22.60 -36.24
CA VAL A 696 -22.75 23.18 -37.22
C VAL A 696 -21.27 22.89 -36.90
N SER A 697 -20.92 22.59 -35.64
CA SER A 697 -19.56 22.31 -35.18
C SER A 697 -19.18 20.80 -35.15
N LEU A 698 -20.04 19.91 -35.62
CA LEU A 698 -19.88 18.47 -35.46
C LEU A 698 -18.82 17.85 -36.40
N GLY A 699 -17.69 17.44 -35.83
CA GLY A 699 -16.62 16.76 -36.56
C GLY A 699 -16.72 15.23 -36.60
N THR A 700 -17.40 14.58 -35.65
CA THR A 700 -17.55 13.11 -35.63
C THR A 700 -18.96 12.69 -35.24
N LEU A 701 -19.54 11.78 -36.03
CA LEU A 701 -20.85 11.20 -35.80
C LEU A 701 -20.75 9.67 -35.83
N ASP A 702 -21.12 9.01 -34.73
CA ASP A 702 -21.25 7.55 -34.65
C ASP A 702 -22.73 7.18 -34.43
N THR A 703 -23.38 6.47 -35.35
CA THR A 703 -24.78 6.02 -35.21
C THR A 703 -24.89 4.50 -35.22
N TRP A 704 -25.75 3.95 -34.34
CA TRP A 704 -25.97 2.51 -34.16
C TRP A 704 -27.46 2.22 -33.98
N HIS A 705 -28.07 1.28 -34.70
CA HIS A 705 -29.51 0.98 -34.59
C HIS A 705 -30.39 2.26 -34.64
N CYS A 706 -30.31 3.00 -35.74
CA CYS A 706 -31.02 4.27 -35.96
C CYS A 706 -31.87 4.22 -37.26
N ASN A 707 -32.88 5.09 -37.33
CA ASN A 707 -33.81 5.26 -38.46
C ASN A 707 -33.19 6.02 -39.64
N GLU A 708 -33.86 5.95 -40.80
CA GLU A 708 -33.45 6.63 -42.04
C GLU A 708 -33.53 8.17 -41.94
N ASP A 709 -34.50 8.74 -41.22
CA ASP A 709 -34.64 10.21 -41.05
C ASP A 709 -33.43 10.88 -40.36
N LEU A 710 -32.70 10.11 -39.54
CA LEU A 710 -31.45 10.56 -38.93
C LEU A 710 -30.33 10.67 -39.96
N LEU A 711 -30.32 9.77 -40.96
CA LEU A 711 -29.33 9.74 -42.04
C LEU A 711 -29.55 10.87 -43.05
N ASP A 712 -30.81 11.18 -43.38
CA ASP A 712 -31.18 12.38 -44.16
C ASP A 712 -30.57 13.65 -43.54
N SER A 713 -30.66 13.74 -42.22
CA SER A 713 -30.17 14.87 -41.44
C SER A 713 -28.65 15.04 -41.48
N VAL A 714 -27.88 14.01 -41.84
CA VAL A 714 -26.41 14.05 -41.95
C VAL A 714 -25.98 14.94 -43.12
N SER A 715 -26.76 15.03 -44.19
CA SER A 715 -26.47 15.83 -45.39
C SER A 715 -26.29 17.34 -45.13
N TYR A 716 -26.68 17.83 -43.95
CA TYR A 716 -26.54 19.22 -43.54
C TYR A 716 -25.27 19.50 -42.71
N LEU A 717 -24.49 18.48 -42.36
CA LEU A 717 -23.35 18.56 -41.44
C LEU A 717 -22.02 18.76 -42.18
N SER A 718 -21.85 19.91 -42.84
CA SER A 718 -20.70 20.21 -43.73
C SER A 718 -19.31 20.14 -43.06
N THR A 719 -19.23 20.22 -41.73
CA THR A 719 -17.99 20.14 -40.93
C THR A 719 -17.59 18.72 -40.51
N LEU A 720 -18.39 17.70 -40.88
CA LEU A 720 -18.18 16.31 -40.47
C LEU A 720 -16.93 15.69 -41.12
N THR A 721 -16.00 15.20 -40.30
CA THR A 721 -14.74 14.56 -40.75
C THR A 721 -14.76 13.04 -40.62
N SER A 722 -15.53 12.48 -39.68
CA SER A 722 -15.65 11.03 -39.45
C SER A 722 -17.11 10.62 -39.24
N LEU A 723 -17.58 9.67 -40.05
CA LEU A 723 -18.91 9.06 -39.94
C LEU A 723 -18.78 7.55 -39.69
N VAL A 724 -19.31 7.07 -38.55
CA VAL A 724 -19.40 5.65 -38.22
C VAL A 724 -20.86 5.23 -38.19
N LEU A 725 -21.17 4.15 -38.91
CA LEU A 725 -22.51 3.58 -39.04
C LEU A 725 -22.46 2.11 -38.59
N GLY A 726 -23.47 1.63 -37.87
CA GLY A 726 -23.54 0.22 -37.45
C GLY A 726 -24.95 -0.26 -37.20
N TYR A 727 -25.22 -1.54 -37.52
CA TYR A 727 -26.49 -2.23 -37.23
C TYR A 727 -27.71 -1.39 -37.64
N LEU A 728 -27.74 -1.00 -38.92
CA LEU A 728 -28.83 -0.25 -39.54
C LEU A 728 -29.96 -1.19 -40.00
N ASP A 729 -30.52 -1.96 -39.07
CA ASP A 729 -31.41 -3.11 -39.39
C ASP A 729 -32.71 -2.73 -40.14
N GLU A 730 -33.13 -1.46 -40.09
CA GLU A 730 -34.33 -0.93 -40.77
C GLU A 730 -34.02 -0.12 -42.05
N VAL A 731 -32.75 0.14 -42.38
CA VAL A 731 -32.38 1.04 -43.50
C VAL A 731 -32.07 0.24 -44.76
N THR A 732 -33.01 0.22 -45.71
CA THR A 732 -32.85 -0.53 -46.98
C THR A 732 -31.95 0.16 -48.01
N SER A 733 -31.71 1.47 -47.88
CA SER A 733 -30.89 2.27 -48.80
C SER A 733 -30.33 3.50 -48.10
N PHE A 734 -29.15 3.98 -48.51
CA PHE A 734 -28.69 5.29 -48.06
C PHE A 734 -29.41 6.41 -48.82
N PRO A 735 -29.78 7.52 -48.15
CA PRO A 735 -30.50 8.62 -48.80
C PRO A 735 -29.76 9.21 -50.00
N HIS A 736 -30.53 9.49 -51.06
CA HIS A 736 -30.00 10.12 -52.27
C HIS A 736 -29.43 11.51 -51.95
N GLY A 737 -28.12 11.68 -52.12
CA GLY A 737 -27.43 12.93 -51.86
C GLY A 737 -26.82 13.06 -50.45
N MET A 738 -26.96 12.07 -49.56
CA MET A 738 -26.45 12.11 -48.18
C MET A 738 -24.99 12.59 -48.06
N LEU A 739 -24.13 12.17 -48.99
CA LEU A 739 -22.69 12.50 -49.00
C LEU A 739 -22.32 13.75 -49.81
N GLN A 740 -23.23 14.34 -50.59
CA GLN A 740 -22.89 15.38 -51.58
C GLN A 740 -22.39 16.70 -50.95
N ASN A 741 -22.88 17.03 -49.75
CA ASN A 741 -22.53 18.26 -49.03
C ASN A 741 -21.40 18.07 -47.97
N LEU A 742 -20.87 16.85 -47.80
CA LEU A 742 -19.91 16.50 -46.75
C LEU A 742 -18.46 16.72 -47.20
N THR A 743 -18.12 17.96 -47.55
CA THR A 743 -16.82 18.32 -48.15
C THR A 743 -15.62 18.14 -47.21
N ALA A 744 -15.84 18.08 -45.90
CA ALA A 744 -14.80 17.85 -44.88
C ALA A 744 -14.54 16.37 -44.55
N LEU A 745 -15.28 15.42 -45.14
CA LEU A 745 -15.33 14.03 -44.72
C LEU A 745 -14.06 13.25 -45.12
N GLN A 746 -13.33 12.74 -44.12
CA GLN A 746 -12.08 12.01 -44.29
C GLN A 746 -12.23 10.50 -44.06
N LYS A 747 -13.20 10.09 -43.24
CA LYS A 747 -13.40 8.69 -42.86
C LYS A 747 -14.88 8.33 -42.80
N ILE A 748 -15.25 7.28 -43.53
CA ILE A 748 -16.52 6.57 -43.34
C ILE A 748 -16.18 5.16 -42.83
N THR A 749 -16.97 4.63 -41.90
CA THR A 749 -16.83 3.24 -41.45
C THR A 749 -18.23 2.66 -41.23
N ASN A 750 -18.63 1.74 -42.11
CA ASN A 750 -19.85 0.96 -41.93
C ASN A 750 -19.48 -0.38 -41.29
N SER A 751 -19.98 -0.62 -40.08
CA SER A 751 -19.75 -1.85 -39.31
C SER A 751 -20.84 -2.90 -39.51
N THR A 752 -21.84 -2.60 -40.35
CA THR A 752 -22.97 -3.50 -40.69
C THR A 752 -22.67 -4.37 -41.91
N PHE A 753 -21.91 -3.86 -42.87
CA PHE A 753 -21.50 -4.60 -44.06
C PHE A 753 -20.11 -5.21 -43.88
N LEU A 754 -20.09 -6.32 -43.13
CA LEU A 754 -18.98 -7.27 -43.08
C LEU A 754 -19.41 -8.67 -43.56
N GLU A 755 -20.33 -8.73 -44.53
CA GLU A 755 -20.58 -9.91 -45.38
C GLU A 755 -21.49 -9.56 -46.59
N ALA A 756 -20.87 -9.02 -47.67
CA ALA A 756 -21.28 -9.12 -49.09
C ALA A 756 -20.29 -8.33 -49.96
#